data_AF-A0A4R8SZK9-F1
#
_entry.id   AF-A0A4R8SZK9-F1
#
_cell.length_a   1.000
_cell.length_b   1.000
_cell.length_c   1.000
_cell.angle_alpha   90.00
_cell.angle_beta   90.00
_cell.angle_gamma   90.00
#
_symmetry.space_group_name_H-M   'P 1'
#
loop_
_entity.id
_entity.type
_entity.pdbx_description
1 polymer ?
#
loop_
_entity_poly.entity_id
_entity_poly.type
_entity_poly.pdbx_seq_one_letter_code
_entity_poly.pdbx_strand_id
1 'polypeptide(L)'
;MQDINDDPRRSREEVEALLKNVHAGMEILAEAREGTPTEMRYPLYTHQQVALTWMKRQEKGSNKGGILADDMGLGKTISVLSLIVSHKATQSPKTTLIVAPLSLIRQWEDEIKKKIKSTHTLLVTVYHNTQKAQALELMKNDVVLTTYGTLVSEKKKLANWVKNSAGRKINTKTDPGLASLVSLFHPDHSHFYRVVLDESQMIKNSKAQASLAVASLKSKYRWCLSGTPMMNGVDELYSSYKFLGIKPYNNWTEFRRAFGVLFGKKGDPQAQAMKNLQVLLKATMLRRTKGSEIDGKPILQLPEKSEEVIYAALDEDERKFYSDLESQSQVQINKYLRKGTLGKHYSHVLVLLLRLRQSCCHPHLLLDSDEAAPEVDSGMLERVQSLSAAVVLRLTEKSRAVENGDAMDEGFECPICYDIMPDPTIPLPCGHELCAGCLKQHVENANRDNIRNGEEDGPVKCAVCRGPLDPQNVITFSAFKRVHMPKVNSGSSEEESDGSVWTSDDEAGRDEDDGEADQSAEKQQDVEENGSLRNFIVPDDVYGNISDDDDDDDDDDRSSTSSEPKPPQQAKGETPSAEKKGGKKAPRIKEAKKRRKKIKGTMLQSLRKEAKKNAAAWKDYTKYLSHHWLSSAKARACMELLRKIQDTGEKTIVFSQWTMLLDLLEVALKKESLDIRHCRYTGEMSMSQRDDVAYKFTTDPNMKVMMVSLRAGNAGLNLVAASRVVIMDPFWNPYIEMQAVDRAHRIGQQKPVKVYRILTQETVEDRIVQLQEKKRATVDAALDEREGAKLAGLSLTELRFLFNL
;
A
#
# COMPACT_ATOMS: atom_id res chain seq x y z
N MET A 1 9.99 -39.52 15.17
CA MET A 1 9.17 -38.96 16.27
C MET A 1 8.01 -38.08 15.79
N GLN A 2 7.78 -37.87 14.49
CA GLN A 2 6.65 -37.06 14.00
C GLN A 2 5.37 -37.88 13.73
N ASP A 3 5.50 -39.20 13.53
CA ASP A 3 4.42 -40.09 13.07
C ASP A 3 3.43 -40.58 14.16
N ILE A 4 3.58 -40.12 15.41
CA ILE A 4 2.71 -40.51 16.53
C ILE A 4 1.43 -39.64 16.63
N ASN A 5 1.34 -38.56 15.84
CA ASN A 5 0.22 -37.61 15.90
C ASN A 5 -0.91 -37.85 14.88
N ASP A 6 -0.71 -38.65 13.84
CA ASP A 6 -1.72 -38.92 12.79
C ASP A 6 -2.53 -40.21 13.09
N ASP A 7 -3.08 -40.34 14.30
CA ASP A 7 -4.08 -41.40 14.59
C ASP A 7 -5.47 -40.93 14.15
N PRO A 8 -6.10 -41.55 13.12
CA PRO A 8 -7.42 -41.16 12.64
C PRO A 8 -8.53 -41.35 13.69
N ARG A 9 -8.33 -42.16 14.74
CA ARG A 9 -9.29 -42.27 15.86
C ARG A 9 -9.30 -40.99 16.70
N ARG A 10 -8.13 -40.44 17.02
CA ARG A 10 -8.01 -39.18 17.76
C ARG A 10 -8.57 -38.00 16.98
N SER A 11 -8.35 -37.93 15.66
CA SER A 11 -8.92 -36.85 14.85
C SER A 11 -10.45 -36.89 14.83
N ARG A 12 -11.06 -38.08 14.86
CA ARG A 12 -12.52 -38.25 15.00
C ARG A 12 -13.03 -37.79 16.37
N GLU A 13 -12.37 -38.17 17.47
CA GLU A 13 -12.72 -37.69 18.82
C GLU A 13 -12.60 -36.15 18.94
N GLU A 14 -11.56 -35.56 18.35
CA GLU A 14 -11.36 -34.10 18.31
C GLU A 14 -12.46 -33.40 17.51
N VAL A 15 -12.92 -33.98 16.39
CA VAL A 15 -14.07 -33.48 15.62
C VAL A 15 -15.39 -33.65 16.39
N GLU A 16 -15.63 -34.78 17.06
CA GLU A 16 -16.82 -34.97 17.90
C GLU A 16 -16.84 -33.99 19.09
N ALA A 17 -15.69 -33.64 19.66
CA ALA A 17 -15.56 -32.59 20.66
C ALA A 17 -15.87 -31.17 20.12
N LEU A 18 -15.56 -30.89 18.85
CA LEU A 18 -15.97 -29.65 18.16
C LEU A 18 -17.49 -29.63 17.92
N LEU A 19 -18.08 -30.75 17.49
CA LEU A 19 -19.52 -30.86 17.22
C LEU A 19 -20.38 -30.69 18.49
N LYS A 20 -19.88 -31.09 19.66
CA LYS A 20 -20.51 -30.78 20.95
C LYS A 20 -20.61 -29.26 21.22
N ASN A 21 -19.63 -28.48 20.75
CA ASN A 21 -19.67 -27.02 20.89
C ASN A 21 -20.67 -26.34 19.92
N VAL A 22 -21.02 -26.97 18.78
CA VAL A 22 -22.03 -26.44 17.83
C VAL A 22 -23.41 -26.32 18.50
N HIS A 23 -23.79 -27.30 19.31
CA HIS A 23 -25.08 -27.31 20.01
C HIS A 23 -25.21 -26.18 21.06
N ALA A 24 -24.08 -25.66 21.56
CA ALA A 24 -24.04 -24.51 22.45
C ALA A 24 -24.15 -23.14 21.73
N GLY A 25 -24.22 -23.16 20.39
CA GLY A 25 -24.41 -22.00 19.50
C GLY A 25 -25.86 -21.72 19.12
N MET A 26 -26.82 -22.57 19.51
CA MET A 26 -28.24 -22.19 19.49
C MET A 26 -28.48 -21.02 20.45
N GLU A 27 -29.48 -20.19 20.13
CA GLU A 27 -29.74 -18.88 20.75
C GLU A 27 -29.57 -18.91 22.28
N ILE A 28 -28.67 -18.08 22.80
CA ILE A 28 -28.46 -17.97 24.24
C ILE A 28 -29.69 -17.27 24.83
N LEU A 29 -30.60 -18.08 25.40
CA LEU A 29 -31.79 -17.64 26.13
C LEU A 29 -31.45 -16.53 27.12
N ALA A 30 -32.35 -15.55 27.26
CA ALA A 30 -32.13 -14.36 28.09
C ALA A 30 -31.67 -14.68 29.53
N GLU A 31 -32.25 -15.70 30.14
CA GLU A 31 -31.94 -16.20 31.49
C GLU A 31 -30.52 -16.77 31.63
N ALA A 32 -29.95 -17.28 30.54
CA ALA A 32 -28.61 -17.87 30.51
C ALA A 32 -27.52 -16.85 30.14
N ARG A 33 -27.87 -15.57 29.96
CA ARG A 33 -26.93 -14.49 29.63
C ARG A 33 -26.26 -13.95 30.88
N GLU A 34 -24.94 -13.86 30.81
CA GLU A 34 -24.12 -13.20 31.83
C GLU A 34 -24.46 -11.70 31.87
N GLY A 35 -24.81 -11.21 33.06
CA GLY A 35 -25.04 -9.78 33.30
C GLY A 35 -23.77 -8.94 33.12
N THR A 36 -23.91 -7.61 33.24
CA THR A 36 -22.75 -6.72 33.19
C THR A 36 -21.84 -6.98 34.40
N PRO A 37 -20.53 -7.25 34.22
CA PRO A 37 -19.58 -7.40 35.32
C PRO A 37 -19.50 -6.14 36.18
N THR A 38 -19.38 -6.29 37.50
CA THR A 38 -19.46 -5.17 38.45
C THR A 38 -18.32 -4.16 38.28
N GLU A 39 -17.19 -4.55 37.71
CA GLU A 39 -16.05 -3.68 37.42
C GLU A 39 -16.24 -2.78 36.20
N MET A 40 -17.19 -3.10 35.31
CA MET A 40 -17.49 -2.27 34.14
C MET A 40 -18.19 -0.98 34.55
N ARG A 41 -17.76 0.15 33.97
CA ARG A 41 -18.33 1.48 34.25
C ARG A 41 -19.70 1.71 33.60
N TYR A 42 -19.97 1.04 32.49
CA TYR A 42 -21.19 1.20 31.68
C TYR A 42 -21.85 -0.17 31.48
N PRO A 43 -23.20 -0.24 31.39
CA PRO A 43 -23.91 -1.47 31.08
C PRO A 43 -23.53 -2.02 29.71
N LEU A 44 -23.43 -3.36 29.61
CA LEU A 44 -23.29 -4.06 28.34
C LEU A 44 -24.62 -4.10 27.60
N TYR A 45 -24.59 -3.85 26.28
CA TYR A 45 -25.72 -4.12 25.40
C TYR A 45 -26.06 -5.62 25.35
N THR A 46 -27.28 -5.98 24.98
CA THR A 46 -27.77 -7.37 24.93
C THR A 46 -26.87 -8.29 24.10
N HIS A 47 -26.40 -7.84 22.93
CA HIS A 47 -25.45 -8.61 22.12
C HIS A 47 -24.09 -8.76 22.80
N GLN A 48 -23.61 -7.78 23.56
CA GLN A 48 -22.36 -7.87 24.30
C GLN A 48 -22.47 -8.88 25.46
N GLN A 49 -23.63 -8.98 26.12
CA GLN A 49 -23.91 -10.01 27.14
C GLN A 49 -23.92 -11.43 26.52
N VAL A 50 -24.55 -11.60 25.35
CA VAL A 50 -24.48 -12.86 24.58
C VAL A 50 -23.03 -13.19 24.19
N ALA A 51 -22.25 -12.19 23.77
CA ALA A 51 -20.83 -12.36 23.43
C ALA A 51 -20.03 -12.85 24.64
N LEU A 52 -20.19 -12.19 25.78
CA LEU A 52 -19.53 -12.53 27.03
C LEU A 52 -19.84 -13.97 27.47
N THR A 53 -21.12 -14.34 27.41
CA THR A 53 -21.59 -15.69 27.74
C THR A 53 -20.95 -16.74 26.83
N TRP A 54 -20.98 -16.51 25.51
CA TRP A 54 -20.36 -17.41 24.54
C TRP A 54 -18.84 -17.51 24.74
N MET A 55 -18.14 -16.39 24.95
CA MET A 55 -16.68 -16.41 25.20
C MET A 55 -16.32 -17.17 26.48
N LYS A 56 -17.08 -16.98 27.59
CA LYS A 56 -16.88 -17.76 28.82
C LYS A 56 -17.14 -19.25 28.62
N ARG A 57 -18.10 -19.64 27.77
CA ARG A 57 -18.32 -21.05 27.36
C ARG A 57 -17.13 -21.60 26.58
N GLN A 58 -16.61 -20.86 25.60
CA GLN A 58 -15.45 -21.27 24.78
C GLN A 58 -14.13 -21.37 25.58
N GLU A 59 -13.92 -20.53 26.60
CA GLU A 59 -12.76 -20.65 27.52
C GLU A 59 -12.90 -21.80 28.53
N LYS A 60 -14.11 -22.29 28.79
CA LYS A 60 -14.36 -23.52 29.57
C LYS A 60 -14.31 -24.78 28.71
N GLY A 61 -14.65 -24.68 27.42
CA GLY A 61 -14.71 -25.79 26.47
C GLY A 61 -13.34 -26.27 25.97
N SER A 62 -13.38 -27.26 25.07
CA SER A 62 -12.20 -27.87 24.43
C SER A 62 -11.38 -26.86 23.61
N ASN A 63 -12.05 -25.92 22.95
CA ASN A 63 -11.46 -24.93 22.04
C ASN A 63 -10.51 -23.94 22.75
N LYS A 64 -10.79 -23.61 24.03
CA LYS A 64 -10.03 -22.63 24.83
C LYS A 64 -9.88 -21.27 24.13
N GLY A 65 -10.90 -20.86 23.38
CA GLY A 65 -10.82 -19.71 22.49
C GLY A 65 -11.76 -19.80 21.30
N GLY A 66 -11.63 -18.84 20.39
CA GLY A 66 -12.45 -18.76 19.18
C GLY A 66 -12.25 -17.46 18.39
N ILE A 67 -13.17 -17.19 17.47
CA ILE A 67 -13.18 -16.00 16.61
C ILE A 67 -14.41 -15.15 16.93
N LEU A 68 -14.22 -13.92 17.38
CA LEU A 68 -15.30 -12.93 17.51
C LEU A 68 -15.32 -12.07 16.23
N ALA A 69 -16.21 -12.45 15.31
CA ALA A 69 -16.37 -11.89 13.98
C ALA A 69 -17.58 -10.94 13.88
N ASP A 70 -17.96 -10.27 14.98
CA ASP A 70 -18.98 -9.23 14.99
C ASP A 70 -18.65 -8.10 14.00
N ASP A 71 -19.68 -7.48 13.40
CA ASP A 71 -19.54 -6.32 12.54
C ASP A 71 -18.76 -5.16 13.18
N MET A 72 -18.26 -4.28 12.32
CA MET A 72 -17.55 -3.08 12.76
C MET A 72 -18.50 -2.10 13.46
N GLY A 73 -18.08 -1.63 14.64
CA GLY A 73 -18.89 -0.75 15.47
C GLY A 73 -19.72 -1.45 16.56
N LEU A 74 -19.91 -2.78 16.54
CA LEU A 74 -20.68 -3.51 17.58
C LEU A 74 -20.01 -3.53 18.98
N GLY A 75 -18.76 -3.09 19.09
CA GLY A 75 -18.05 -2.96 20.37
C GLY A 75 -17.27 -4.21 20.82
N LYS A 76 -16.62 -4.91 19.89
CA LYS A 76 -15.73 -6.06 20.17
C LYS A 76 -14.74 -5.82 21.32
N THR A 77 -14.14 -4.63 21.37
CA THR A 77 -13.25 -4.19 22.46
C THR A 77 -13.92 -4.33 23.83
N ILE A 78 -15.14 -3.79 23.98
CA ILE A 78 -15.94 -3.84 25.21
C ILE A 78 -16.28 -5.28 25.59
N SER A 79 -16.65 -6.12 24.61
CA SER A 79 -16.89 -7.56 24.82
C SER A 79 -15.64 -8.22 25.42
N VAL A 80 -14.45 -7.99 24.87
CA VAL A 80 -13.20 -8.56 25.39
C VAL A 80 -12.83 -7.99 26.76
N LEU A 81 -13.01 -6.69 27.01
CA LEU A 81 -12.78 -6.11 28.34
C LEU A 81 -13.69 -6.76 29.39
N SER A 82 -14.96 -7.01 29.05
CA SER A 82 -15.90 -7.71 29.94
C SER A 82 -15.48 -9.17 30.23
N LEU A 83 -14.85 -9.85 29.26
CA LEU A 83 -14.26 -11.18 29.46
C LEU A 83 -13.01 -11.14 30.36
N ILE A 84 -12.15 -10.14 30.17
CA ILE A 84 -10.93 -9.96 30.97
C ILE A 84 -11.29 -9.74 32.45
N VAL A 85 -12.29 -8.92 32.75
CA VAL A 85 -12.67 -8.65 34.15
C VAL A 85 -13.46 -9.80 34.79
N SER A 86 -14.32 -10.49 34.04
CA SER A 86 -15.19 -11.55 34.57
C SER A 86 -14.55 -12.94 34.64
N HIS A 87 -13.51 -13.21 33.84
CA HIS A 87 -12.73 -14.45 33.88
C HIS A 87 -11.24 -14.12 34.04
N LYS A 88 -10.90 -13.72 35.26
CA LYS A 88 -9.55 -13.48 35.77
C LYS A 88 -8.86 -14.79 36.16
N ALA A 89 -7.54 -14.82 36.07
CA ALA A 89 -6.74 -15.97 36.46
C ALA A 89 -6.56 -16.04 38.00
N THR A 90 -6.98 -17.14 38.62
CA THR A 90 -6.72 -17.43 40.04
C THR A 90 -5.27 -17.82 40.33
N GLN A 91 -4.55 -18.37 39.35
CA GLN A 91 -3.15 -18.79 39.45
C GLN A 91 -2.32 -18.23 38.29
N SER A 92 -0.99 -18.21 38.44
CA SER A 92 -0.08 -17.82 37.36
C SER A 92 -0.17 -18.82 36.18
N PRO A 93 -0.16 -18.36 34.91
CA PRO A 93 -0.01 -16.98 34.47
C PRO A 93 -1.30 -16.16 34.57
N LYS A 94 -1.15 -14.85 34.84
CA LYS A 94 -2.28 -13.90 34.96
C LYS A 94 -2.46 -12.96 33.76
N THR A 95 -1.35 -12.56 33.14
CA THR A 95 -1.30 -11.52 32.11
C THR A 95 -2.08 -11.88 30.84
N THR A 96 -2.91 -10.95 30.37
CA THR A 96 -3.52 -10.96 29.03
C THR A 96 -2.67 -10.13 28.07
N LEU A 97 -2.21 -10.73 26.97
CA LEU A 97 -1.53 -10.04 25.88
C LEU A 97 -2.56 -9.62 24.83
N ILE A 98 -2.59 -8.34 24.45
CA ILE A 98 -3.40 -7.83 23.35
C ILE A 98 -2.47 -7.36 22.24
N VAL A 99 -2.66 -7.92 21.05
CA VAL A 99 -1.88 -7.63 19.85
C VAL A 99 -2.78 -6.87 18.88
N ALA A 100 -2.44 -5.62 18.57
CA ALA A 100 -3.23 -4.80 17.67
C ALA A 100 -2.35 -4.06 16.63
N PRO A 101 -2.94 -3.49 15.57
CA PRO A 101 -2.24 -2.51 14.72
C PRO A 101 -1.72 -1.33 15.56
N LEU A 102 -0.59 -0.75 15.16
CA LEU A 102 0.09 0.33 15.90
C LEU A 102 -0.82 1.53 16.22
N SER A 103 -1.79 1.81 15.36
CA SER A 103 -2.76 2.90 15.55
C SER A 103 -3.83 2.62 16.61
N LEU A 104 -4.14 1.35 16.92
CA LEU A 104 -5.16 1.00 17.91
C LEU A 104 -4.63 0.96 19.34
N ILE A 105 -3.31 0.95 19.54
CA ILE A 105 -2.68 0.72 20.86
C ILE A 105 -3.12 1.79 21.87
N ARG A 106 -3.08 3.08 21.47
CA ARG A 106 -3.58 4.19 22.32
C ARG A 106 -5.08 4.07 22.57
N GLN A 107 -5.86 3.70 21.56
CA GLN A 107 -7.31 3.51 21.71
C GLN A 107 -7.63 2.40 22.72
N TRP A 108 -6.91 1.27 22.69
CA TRP A 108 -7.05 0.19 23.67
C TRP A 108 -6.71 0.66 25.09
N GLU A 109 -5.61 1.39 25.27
CA GLU A 109 -5.23 1.97 26.56
C GLU A 109 -6.31 2.92 27.10
N ASP A 110 -6.82 3.80 26.25
CA ASP A 110 -7.90 4.73 26.55
C ASP A 110 -9.22 4.03 26.86
N GLU A 111 -9.60 3.00 26.11
CA GLU A 111 -10.83 2.24 26.34
C GLU A 111 -10.74 1.47 27.67
N ILE A 112 -9.60 0.88 28.02
CA ILE A 112 -9.40 0.25 29.34
C ILE A 112 -9.60 1.29 30.45
N LYS A 113 -8.92 2.45 30.38
CA LYS A 113 -9.03 3.53 31.38
C LYS A 113 -10.43 4.13 31.48
N LYS A 114 -11.15 4.27 30.36
CA LYS A 114 -12.47 4.92 30.29
C LYS A 114 -13.62 3.98 30.63
N LYS A 115 -13.51 2.67 30.39
CA LYS A 115 -14.62 1.69 30.50
C LYS A 115 -14.59 0.84 31.77
N ILE A 116 -13.48 0.76 32.49
CA ILE A 116 -13.38 0.11 33.80
C ILE A 116 -13.57 1.15 34.92
N LYS A 117 -14.13 0.74 36.06
CA LYS A 117 -14.27 1.60 37.25
C LYS A 117 -12.90 1.86 37.90
N SER A 118 -12.70 3.08 38.40
CA SER A 118 -11.47 3.49 39.10
C SER A 118 -11.15 2.68 40.36
N THR A 119 -12.13 1.99 40.94
CA THR A 119 -11.94 1.06 42.07
C THR A 119 -11.33 -0.29 41.67
N HIS A 120 -11.25 -0.59 40.37
CA HIS A 120 -10.81 -1.89 39.82
C HIS A 120 -9.85 -1.69 38.63
N THR A 121 -8.93 -0.72 38.73
CA THR A 121 -7.95 -0.44 37.66
C THR A 121 -7.06 -1.64 37.37
N LEU A 122 -6.96 -2.01 36.09
CA LEU A 122 -6.00 -3.00 35.61
C LEU A 122 -4.62 -2.36 35.42
N LEU A 123 -3.55 -3.10 35.73
CA LEU A 123 -2.19 -2.69 35.38
C LEU A 123 -1.95 -2.94 33.89
N VAL A 124 -1.84 -1.86 33.12
CA VAL A 124 -1.65 -1.88 31.66
C VAL A 124 -0.25 -1.37 31.31
N THR A 125 0.51 -2.15 30.54
CA THR A 125 1.79 -1.72 29.96
C THR A 125 1.73 -1.75 28.43
N VAL A 126 2.11 -0.64 27.79
CA VAL A 126 2.29 -0.56 26.33
C VAL A 126 3.71 -0.92 25.95
N TYR A 127 3.91 -2.11 25.40
CA TYR A 127 5.22 -2.62 25.02
C TYR A 127 5.52 -2.42 23.52
N HIS A 128 6.51 -1.56 23.25
CA HIS A 128 6.97 -1.20 21.90
C HIS A 128 8.50 -1.32 21.78
N ASN A 129 9.01 -1.49 20.56
CA ASN A 129 10.44 -1.79 20.25
C ASN A 129 11.49 -0.85 20.88
N THR A 130 11.08 0.33 21.36
CA THR A 130 11.93 1.34 22.02
C THR A 130 12.15 1.09 23.52
N GLN A 131 11.32 0.28 24.17
CA GLN A 131 11.41 0.00 25.60
C GLN A 131 12.18 -1.30 25.89
N LYS A 132 13.18 -1.22 26.79
CA LYS A 132 13.84 -2.39 27.38
C LYS A 132 13.14 -2.77 28.68
N ALA A 133 12.06 -3.54 28.59
CA ALA A 133 11.37 -4.13 29.75
C ALA A 133 11.68 -5.63 29.80
N GLN A 134 11.90 -6.19 30.98
CA GLN A 134 12.17 -7.62 31.11
C GLN A 134 10.90 -8.47 31.03
N ALA A 135 11.01 -9.71 30.56
CA ALA A 135 9.88 -10.64 30.49
C ALA A 135 9.14 -10.76 31.84
N LEU A 136 9.87 -10.90 32.94
CA LEU A 136 9.29 -11.00 34.30
C LEU A 136 8.52 -9.75 34.74
N GLU A 137 8.89 -8.56 34.25
CA GLU A 137 8.18 -7.31 34.55
C GLU A 137 6.88 -7.23 33.76
N LEU A 138 6.91 -7.60 32.47
CA LEU A 138 5.70 -7.69 31.66
C LEU A 138 4.68 -8.66 32.27
N MET A 139 5.14 -9.80 32.81
CA MET A 139 4.27 -10.80 33.46
C MET A 139 3.70 -10.38 34.83
N LYS A 140 4.11 -9.24 35.41
CA LYS A 140 3.46 -8.66 36.59
C LYS A 140 2.18 -7.88 36.25
N ASN A 141 2.03 -7.44 34.99
CA ASN A 141 0.88 -6.66 34.54
C ASN A 141 -0.33 -7.55 34.27
N ASP A 142 -1.53 -6.99 34.42
CA ASP A 142 -2.78 -7.64 34.04
C ASP A 142 -2.94 -7.66 32.52
N VAL A 143 -2.57 -6.56 31.86
CA VAL A 143 -2.69 -6.38 30.41
C VAL A 143 -1.38 -5.84 29.82
N VAL A 144 -0.88 -6.49 28.77
CA VAL A 144 0.22 -5.99 27.94
C VAL A 144 -0.31 -5.70 26.55
N LEU A 145 -0.16 -4.45 26.09
CA LEU A 145 -0.53 -4.02 24.74
C LEU A 145 0.71 -4.02 23.85
N THR A 146 0.66 -4.67 22.69
CA THR A 146 1.79 -4.66 21.73
C THR A 146 1.33 -4.74 20.27
N THR A 147 2.27 -4.63 19.33
CA THR A 147 1.98 -4.64 17.89
C THR A 147 2.48 -5.89 17.20
N TYR A 148 1.83 -6.25 16.08
CA TYR A 148 2.31 -7.28 15.16
C TYR A 148 3.76 -7.05 14.70
N GLY A 149 4.17 -5.78 14.51
CA GLY A 149 5.55 -5.43 14.14
C GLY A 149 6.57 -5.69 15.26
N THR A 150 6.22 -5.38 16.51
CA THR A 150 7.03 -5.71 17.70
C THR A 150 7.23 -7.23 17.80
N LEU A 151 6.18 -8.03 17.61
CA LEU A 151 6.28 -9.49 17.64
C LEU A 151 7.23 -10.06 16.57
N VAL A 152 7.17 -9.53 15.33
CA VAL A 152 8.10 -9.95 14.27
C VAL A 152 9.55 -9.57 14.59
N SER A 153 9.76 -8.37 15.14
CA SER A 153 11.07 -7.88 15.59
C SER A 153 11.68 -8.81 16.64
N GLU A 154 10.96 -9.08 17.74
CA GLU A 154 11.44 -9.98 18.79
C GLU A 154 11.62 -11.42 18.29
N LYS A 155 10.72 -11.93 17.44
CA LYS A 155 10.85 -13.31 16.93
C LYS A 155 12.11 -13.48 16.09
N LYS A 156 12.51 -12.47 15.33
CA LYS A 156 13.80 -12.43 14.62
C LYS A 156 14.98 -12.36 15.58
N LYS A 157 14.92 -11.53 16.64
CA LYS A 157 15.96 -11.49 17.69
C LYS A 157 16.15 -12.87 18.34
N LEU A 158 15.06 -13.54 18.72
CA LEU A 158 15.10 -14.90 19.27
C LEU A 158 15.74 -15.88 18.29
N ALA A 159 15.32 -15.89 17.03
CA ALA A 159 15.85 -16.80 16.01
C ALA A 159 17.36 -16.59 15.79
N ASN A 160 17.84 -15.34 15.79
CA ASN A 160 19.25 -15.02 15.67
C ASN A 160 20.03 -15.42 16.94
N TRP A 161 19.49 -15.18 18.13
CA TRP A 161 20.11 -15.63 19.39
C TRP A 161 20.24 -17.15 19.46
N VAL A 162 19.20 -17.90 19.07
CA VAL A 162 19.22 -19.37 19.02
C VAL A 162 20.29 -19.88 18.04
N LYS A 163 20.40 -19.27 16.86
CA LYS A 163 21.46 -19.61 15.89
C LYS A 163 22.86 -19.34 16.44
N ASN A 164 23.08 -18.15 17.02
CA ASN A 164 24.38 -17.76 17.58
C ASN A 164 24.77 -18.54 18.85
N SER A 165 23.79 -19.18 19.49
CA SER A 165 23.96 -19.99 20.71
C SER A 165 24.02 -21.50 20.43
N ALA A 166 23.84 -21.93 19.17
CA ALA A 166 23.89 -23.33 18.80
C ALA A 166 25.27 -23.94 19.14
N GLY A 167 25.27 -24.90 20.08
CA GLY A 167 26.49 -25.53 20.60
C GLY A 167 26.92 -25.08 22.01
N ARG A 168 26.32 -24.01 22.58
CA ARG A 168 26.58 -23.59 23.96
C ARG A 168 25.54 -24.20 24.93
N LYS A 169 25.98 -24.75 26.07
CA LYS A 169 25.09 -25.15 27.18
C LYS A 169 24.59 -23.91 27.95
N ILE A 170 23.67 -23.15 27.36
CA ILE A 170 23.10 -21.96 28.00
C ILE A 170 21.85 -22.35 28.81
N ASN A 171 21.79 -21.93 30.07
CA ASN A 171 20.57 -21.99 30.87
C ASN A 171 19.69 -20.78 30.55
N THR A 172 18.59 -21.00 29.83
CA THR A 172 17.66 -19.96 29.39
C THR A 172 17.01 -19.19 30.55
N LYS A 173 16.99 -19.73 31.77
CA LYS A 173 16.38 -19.09 32.95
C LYS A 173 17.27 -18.05 33.64
N THR A 174 18.58 -18.09 33.39
CA THR A 174 19.56 -17.28 34.13
C THR A 174 20.41 -16.38 33.24
N ASP A 175 20.24 -16.41 31.91
CA ASP A 175 20.95 -15.54 30.98
C ASP A 175 20.32 -14.12 30.95
N PRO A 176 21.00 -13.09 31.49
CA PRO A 176 20.47 -11.71 31.48
C PRO A 176 20.43 -11.11 30.07
N GLY A 177 21.27 -11.62 29.16
CA GLY A 177 21.29 -11.25 27.75
C GLY A 177 20.03 -11.73 27.04
N LEU A 178 19.58 -12.97 27.29
CA LEU A 178 18.30 -13.46 26.77
C LEU A 178 17.11 -12.71 27.39
N ALA A 179 17.11 -12.54 28.72
CA ALA A 179 16.03 -11.91 29.48
C ALA A 179 15.74 -10.45 29.07
N SER A 180 16.75 -9.73 28.56
CA SER A 180 16.65 -8.35 28.05
C SER A 180 16.50 -8.24 26.53
N LEU A 181 16.74 -9.33 25.77
CA LEU A 181 16.65 -9.34 24.31
C LEU A 181 15.26 -9.71 23.78
N VAL A 182 14.52 -10.57 24.49
CA VAL A 182 13.25 -11.17 24.04
C VAL A 182 12.24 -11.29 25.19
N SER A 183 11.33 -10.32 25.27
CA SER A 183 10.46 -10.10 26.43
C SER A 183 9.10 -10.80 26.30
N LEU A 184 8.58 -10.91 25.08
CA LEU A 184 7.30 -11.57 24.75
C LEU A 184 7.49 -13.03 24.33
N PHE A 185 8.71 -13.43 23.97
CA PHE A 185 9.04 -14.79 23.53
C PHE A 185 10.08 -15.51 24.42
N HIS A 186 10.26 -15.07 25.67
CA HIS A 186 11.17 -15.73 26.59
C HIS A 186 10.72 -17.19 26.83
N PRO A 187 11.59 -18.19 26.62
CA PRO A 187 11.18 -19.60 26.68
C PRO A 187 10.51 -20.00 27.99
N ASP A 188 11.05 -19.54 29.12
CA ASP A 188 10.56 -19.91 30.46
C ASP A 188 9.54 -18.91 31.05
N HIS A 189 9.68 -17.61 30.80
CA HIS A 189 8.92 -16.58 31.52
C HIS A 189 7.67 -16.09 30.76
N SER A 190 7.70 -16.03 29.42
CA SER A 190 6.60 -15.45 28.62
C SER A 190 5.49 -16.48 28.34
N HIS A 191 4.72 -16.81 29.37
CA HIS A 191 3.54 -17.67 29.29
C HIS A 191 2.28 -16.83 29.59
N PHE A 192 1.43 -16.55 28.61
CA PHE A 192 0.27 -15.67 28.81
C PHE A 192 -0.98 -16.44 29.25
N TYR A 193 -1.84 -15.83 30.06
CA TYR A 193 -3.15 -16.40 30.38
C TYR A 193 -4.05 -16.42 29.14
N ARG A 194 -4.12 -15.28 28.46
CA ARG A 194 -4.94 -15.05 27.27
C ARG A 194 -4.15 -14.24 26.27
N VAL A 195 -4.24 -14.59 24.98
CA VAL A 195 -3.74 -13.76 23.88
C VAL A 195 -4.92 -13.37 23.01
N VAL A 196 -5.09 -12.06 22.79
CA VAL A 196 -6.14 -11.48 21.94
C VAL A 196 -5.48 -10.83 20.75
N LEU A 197 -5.91 -11.18 19.55
CA LEU A 197 -5.51 -10.55 18.29
C LEU A 197 -6.63 -9.63 17.83
N ASP A 198 -6.37 -8.33 17.76
CA ASP A 198 -7.30 -7.36 17.19
C ASP A 198 -6.97 -7.08 15.71
N GLU A 199 -8.00 -6.86 14.91
CA GLU A 199 -7.96 -6.84 13.44
C GLU A 199 -7.18 -8.06 12.87
N SER A 200 -7.57 -9.28 13.27
CA SER A 200 -6.83 -10.53 13.00
C SER A 200 -6.62 -10.87 11.52
N GLN A 201 -7.30 -10.20 10.59
CA GLN A 201 -6.99 -10.24 9.16
C GLN A 201 -5.54 -9.83 8.84
N MET A 202 -4.84 -9.16 9.76
CA MET A 202 -3.39 -8.89 9.67
C MET A 202 -2.53 -10.16 9.58
N ILE A 203 -3.00 -11.32 10.05
CA ILE A 203 -2.29 -12.61 9.95
C ILE A 203 -2.81 -13.52 8.82
N LYS A 204 -3.65 -13.02 7.90
CA LYS A 204 -4.32 -13.84 6.86
C LYS A 204 -3.39 -14.73 6.02
N ASN A 205 -2.16 -14.30 5.73
CA ASN A 205 -1.17 -15.14 5.05
C ASN A 205 -0.42 -16.03 6.05
N SER A 206 -0.60 -17.35 5.97
CA SER A 206 0.01 -18.34 6.87
C SER A 206 1.55 -18.42 6.79
N LYS A 207 2.16 -17.97 5.69
CA LYS A 207 3.62 -17.91 5.48
C LYS A 207 4.24 -16.60 5.98
N ALA A 208 3.44 -15.58 6.29
CA ALA A 208 3.95 -14.29 6.73
C ALA A 208 4.61 -14.37 8.11
N GLN A 209 5.68 -13.60 8.30
CA GLN A 209 6.46 -13.60 9.54
C GLN A 209 5.61 -13.19 10.77
N ALA A 210 4.61 -12.32 10.60
CA ALA A 210 3.68 -11.95 11.65
C ALA A 210 2.84 -13.16 12.13
N SER A 211 2.26 -13.90 11.19
CA SER A 211 1.47 -15.11 11.45
C SER A 211 2.29 -16.21 12.13
N LEU A 212 3.55 -16.38 11.70
CA LEU A 212 4.49 -17.34 12.31
C LEU A 212 4.92 -16.91 13.72
N ALA A 213 5.16 -15.61 13.95
CA ALA A 213 5.49 -15.09 15.27
C ALA A 213 4.30 -15.29 16.23
N VAL A 214 3.11 -14.84 15.83
CA VAL A 214 1.86 -14.93 16.60
C VAL A 214 1.49 -16.39 16.95
N ALA A 215 1.56 -17.31 15.97
CA ALA A 215 1.30 -18.73 16.21
C ALA A 215 2.31 -19.41 17.15
N SER A 216 3.45 -18.76 17.43
CA SER A 216 4.47 -19.28 18.36
C SER A 216 4.34 -18.73 19.80
N LEU A 217 3.33 -17.91 20.07
CA LEU A 217 3.04 -17.39 21.43
C LEU A 217 2.48 -18.51 22.33
N LYS A 218 3.06 -18.62 23.52
CA LYS A 218 2.59 -19.54 24.56
C LYS A 218 1.43 -18.90 25.34
N SER A 219 0.24 -19.49 25.26
CA SER A 219 -0.89 -19.07 26.09
C SER A 219 -1.86 -20.20 26.41
N LYS A 220 -2.69 -19.99 27.45
CA LYS A 220 -3.79 -20.90 27.81
C LYS A 220 -5.04 -20.65 26.95
N TYR A 221 -5.39 -19.38 26.74
CA TYR A 221 -6.55 -18.95 25.94
C TYR A 221 -6.12 -18.11 24.74
N ARG A 222 -6.88 -18.18 23.64
CA ARG A 222 -6.59 -17.47 22.38
C ARG A 222 -7.85 -16.93 21.72
N TRP A 223 -7.81 -15.68 21.29
CA TRP A 223 -8.93 -14.99 20.66
C TRP A 223 -8.50 -14.25 19.41
N CYS A 224 -9.27 -14.42 18.33
CA CYS A 224 -9.18 -13.58 17.13
C CYS A 224 -10.39 -12.64 17.10
N LEU A 225 -10.15 -11.33 16.99
CA LEU A 225 -11.18 -10.33 16.72
C LEU A 225 -11.00 -9.82 15.30
N SER A 226 -12.09 -9.78 14.53
CA SER A 226 -12.10 -9.15 13.21
C SER A 226 -13.49 -8.61 12.89
N GLY A 227 -13.60 -7.58 12.05
CA GLY A 227 -14.87 -7.26 11.39
C GLY A 227 -15.12 -8.09 10.13
N THR A 228 -14.07 -8.71 9.58
CA THR A 228 -14.04 -9.31 8.24
C THR A 228 -13.18 -10.57 8.29
N PRO A 229 -13.70 -11.69 8.84
CA PRO A 229 -12.91 -12.89 9.16
C PRO A 229 -12.34 -13.59 7.91
N MET A 230 -12.88 -13.30 6.74
CA MET A 230 -12.41 -13.74 5.43
C MET A 230 -12.45 -12.53 4.48
N MET A 231 -11.40 -12.31 3.68
CA MET A 231 -11.29 -11.19 2.75
C MET A 231 -11.11 -11.64 1.30
N ASN A 232 -10.29 -12.67 1.07
CA ASN A 232 -9.87 -13.12 -0.26
C ASN A 232 -10.05 -14.62 -0.51
N GLY A 233 -10.23 -15.44 0.53
CA GLY A 233 -10.28 -16.91 0.41
C GLY A 233 -10.31 -17.67 1.74
N VAL A 234 -10.74 -18.94 1.70
CA VAL A 234 -10.85 -19.85 2.85
C VAL A 234 -9.47 -20.20 3.44
N ASP A 235 -8.41 -20.07 2.64
CA ASP A 235 -7.02 -20.25 3.08
C ASP A 235 -6.60 -19.26 4.18
N GLU A 236 -7.23 -18.08 4.22
CA GLU A 236 -7.00 -17.06 5.25
C GLU A 236 -7.47 -17.50 6.64
N LEU A 237 -8.43 -18.43 6.73
CA LEU A 237 -8.87 -18.99 8.00
C LEU A 237 -7.83 -19.92 8.62
N TYR A 238 -6.99 -20.58 7.81
CA TYR A 238 -5.97 -21.52 8.33
C TYR A 238 -4.98 -20.84 9.27
N SER A 239 -4.56 -19.60 8.99
CA SER A 239 -3.64 -18.90 9.88
C SER A 239 -4.28 -18.58 11.25
N SER A 240 -5.57 -18.29 11.26
CA SER A 240 -6.37 -18.12 12.49
C SER A 240 -6.49 -19.43 13.26
N TYR A 241 -6.87 -20.55 12.62
CA TYR A 241 -6.95 -21.86 13.28
C TYR A 241 -5.59 -22.35 13.79
N LYS A 242 -4.51 -22.11 13.03
CA LYS A 242 -3.13 -22.39 13.45
C LYS A 242 -2.72 -21.60 14.68
N PHE A 243 -3.10 -20.32 14.78
CA PHE A 243 -2.89 -19.53 15.99
C PHE A 243 -3.73 -20.07 17.16
N LEU A 244 -5.05 -20.20 16.99
CA LEU A 244 -5.96 -20.66 18.04
C LEU A 244 -5.54 -22.03 18.60
N GLY A 245 -5.01 -22.91 17.76
CA GLY A 245 -4.57 -24.26 18.12
C GLY A 245 -5.70 -25.28 18.10
N ILE A 246 -6.77 -24.98 17.36
CA ILE A 246 -7.95 -25.85 17.22
C ILE A 246 -7.58 -27.03 16.33
N LYS A 247 -7.56 -28.22 16.92
CA LYS A 247 -7.25 -29.47 16.21
C LYS A 247 -8.50 -30.10 15.58
N PRO A 248 -8.36 -30.92 14.53
CA PRO A 248 -7.14 -31.21 13.76
C PRO A 248 -6.74 -30.07 12.80
N TYR A 249 -7.58 -29.05 12.66
CA TYR A 249 -7.49 -27.99 11.65
C TYR A 249 -6.32 -27.00 11.78
N ASN A 250 -5.57 -27.05 12.89
CA ASN A 250 -4.32 -26.32 13.06
C ASN A 250 -3.16 -26.91 12.23
N ASN A 251 -3.29 -28.15 11.73
CA ASN A 251 -2.36 -28.74 10.77
C ASN A 251 -2.80 -28.42 9.32
N TRP A 252 -1.86 -27.95 8.49
CA TRP A 252 -2.12 -27.63 7.08
C TRP A 252 -2.58 -28.85 6.28
N THR A 253 -2.03 -30.03 6.55
CA THR A 253 -2.36 -31.26 5.80
C THR A 253 -3.82 -31.65 6.03
N GLU A 254 -4.28 -31.61 7.28
CA GLU A 254 -5.67 -31.89 7.66
C GLU A 254 -6.63 -30.82 7.18
N PHE A 255 -6.28 -29.53 7.34
CA PHE A 255 -7.07 -28.41 6.82
C PHE A 255 -7.24 -28.51 5.30
N ARG A 256 -6.16 -28.83 4.57
CA ARG A 256 -6.20 -29.03 3.12
C ARG A 256 -6.88 -30.34 2.72
N ARG A 257 -6.91 -31.38 3.55
CA ARG A 257 -7.72 -32.58 3.27
C ARG A 257 -9.21 -32.28 3.40
N ALA A 258 -9.63 -31.57 4.45
CA ALA A 258 -11.03 -31.24 4.71
C ALA A 258 -11.61 -30.17 3.77
N PHE A 259 -10.83 -29.13 3.47
CA PHE A 259 -11.30 -27.95 2.73
C PHE A 259 -10.61 -27.77 1.37
N GLY A 260 -9.77 -28.74 0.96
CA GLY A 260 -8.94 -28.70 -0.25
C GLY A 260 -9.68 -28.39 -1.54
N VAL A 261 -10.89 -28.93 -1.66
CA VAL A 261 -11.75 -28.79 -2.84
C VAL A 261 -12.22 -27.33 -3.03
N LEU A 262 -12.26 -26.54 -1.96
CA LEU A 262 -12.58 -25.11 -2.03
C LEU A 262 -11.48 -24.28 -2.70
N PHE A 263 -10.28 -24.87 -2.93
CA PHE A 263 -9.16 -24.22 -3.61
C PHE A 263 -9.07 -24.47 -5.13
N GLY A 264 -9.82 -25.41 -5.74
CA GLY A 264 -9.86 -25.51 -7.21
C GLY A 264 -10.31 -26.83 -7.88
N LYS A 265 -10.68 -26.67 -9.17
CA LYS A 265 -11.30 -27.61 -10.14
C LYS A 265 -12.71 -28.15 -9.78
N LYS A 266 -13.54 -28.35 -10.82
CA LYS A 266 -14.96 -28.73 -10.72
C LYS A 266 -15.12 -30.18 -10.23
N GLY A 267 -16.07 -30.40 -9.32
CA GLY A 267 -16.57 -31.71 -8.90
C GLY A 267 -17.57 -31.55 -7.75
N ASP A 268 -18.49 -32.50 -7.61
CA ASP A 268 -19.59 -32.45 -6.61
C ASP A 268 -19.21 -32.45 -5.10
N PRO A 269 -17.97 -32.72 -4.63
CA PRO A 269 -17.67 -32.60 -3.20
C PRO A 269 -17.70 -31.17 -2.63
N GLN A 270 -17.78 -30.12 -3.46
CA GLN A 270 -17.63 -28.72 -3.02
C GLN A 270 -18.71 -28.32 -1.99
N ALA A 271 -19.97 -28.75 -2.18
CA ALA A 271 -21.07 -28.45 -1.26
C ALA A 271 -20.88 -29.09 0.12
N GLN A 272 -20.41 -30.33 0.18
CA GLN A 272 -20.13 -31.01 1.45
C GLN A 272 -18.93 -30.39 2.19
N ALA A 273 -17.88 -30.00 1.47
CA ALA A 273 -16.74 -29.29 2.06
C ALA A 273 -17.16 -27.92 2.64
N MET A 274 -18.07 -27.20 1.97
CA MET A 274 -18.65 -25.96 2.48
C MET A 274 -19.52 -26.18 3.72
N LYS A 275 -20.39 -27.21 3.71
CA LYS A 275 -21.21 -27.56 4.88
C LYS A 275 -20.35 -27.93 6.10
N ASN A 276 -19.26 -28.67 5.88
CA ASN A 276 -18.28 -28.98 6.93
C ASN A 276 -17.61 -27.70 7.46
N LEU A 277 -17.30 -26.73 6.59
CA LEU A 277 -16.72 -25.45 6.98
C LEU A 277 -17.71 -24.61 7.79
N GLN A 278 -18.97 -24.52 7.37
CA GLN A 278 -20.04 -23.82 8.11
C GLN A 278 -20.24 -24.42 9.51
N VAL A 279 -20.19 -25.76 9.65
CA VAL A 279 -20.28 -26.44 10.95
C VAL A 279 -19.08 -26.10 11.85
N LEU A 280 -17.85 -26.09 11.29
CA LEU A 280 -16.65 -25.66 12.02
C LEU A 280 -16.73 -24.19 12.45
N LEU A 281 -17.23 -23.31 11.58
CA LEU A 281 -17.45 -21.90 11.88
C LEU A 281 -18.50 -21.74 13.00
N LYS A 282 -19.65 -22.42 12.93
CA LYS A 282 -20.67 -22.41 14.01
C LYS A 282 -20.12 -22.91 15.36
N ALA A 283 -19.16 -23.83 15.37
CA ALA A 283 -18.50 -24.31 16.60
C ALA A 283 -17.50 -23.32 17.23
N THR A 284 -16.87 -22.45 16.42
CA THR A 284 -15.64 -21.73 16.79
C THR A 284 -15.70 -20.22 16.60
N MET A 285 -16.71 -19.71 15.87
CA MET A 285 -16.90 -18.32 15.52
C MET A 285 -18.27 -17.81 15.98
N LEU A 286 -18.30 -16.59 16.51
CA LEU A 286 -19.52 -15.81 16.70
C LEU A 286 -19.47 -14.61 15.75
N ARG A 287 -20.34 -14.60 14.73
CA ARG A 287 -20.55 -13.49 13.78
C ARG A 287 -21.95 -12.94 13.95
N ARG A 288 -22.08 -11.62 14.04
CA ARG A 288 -23.35 -10.90 14.03
C ARG A 288 -23.21 -9.62 13.24
N THR A 289 -24.23 -9.29 12.48
CA THR A 289 -24.30 -8.09 11.66
C THR A 289 -25.06 -6.97 12.36
N LYS A 290 -24.93 -5.72 11.89
CA LYS A 290 -25.71 -4.57 12.40
C LYS A 290 -27.23 -4.78 12.28
N GLY A 291 -27.67 -5.52 11.26
CA GLY A 291 -29.07 -5.89 11.03
C GLY A 291 -29.49 -7.24 11.63
N SER A 292 -28.62 -7.92 12.39
CA SER A 292 -29.03 -9.13 13.12
C SER A 292 -30.00 -8.77 14.23
N GLU A 293 -30.94 -9.69 14.52
CA GLU A 293 -31.90 -9.55 15.60
C GLU A 293 -31.53 -10.43 16.79
N ILE A 294 -31.91 -10.00 18.00
CA ILE A 294 -31.86 -10.79 19.24
C ILE A 294 -33.21 -10.57 19.93
N ASP A 295 -33.88 -11.67 20.29
CA ASP A 295 -35.24 -11.66 20.88
C ASP A 295 -36.28 -10.91 20.03
N GLY A 296 -36.19 -11.03 18.69
CA GLY A 296 -37.09 -10.36 17.73
C GLY A 296 -36.93 -8.84 17.67
N LYS A 297 -35.77 -8.30 18.10
CA LYS A 297 -35.43 -6.88 18.01
C LYS A 297 -34.05 -6.69 17.37
N PRO A 298 -33.85 -5.69 16.50
CA PRO A 298 -32.53 -5.41 15.93
C PRO A 298 -31.51 -5.09 17.02
N ILE A 299 -30.29 -5.63 16.88
CA ILE A 299 -29.20 -5.48 17.86
C ILE A 299 -28.90 -4.02 18.21
N LEU A 300 -28.99 -3.13 17.22
CA LEU A 300 -28.83 -1.69 17.37
C LEU A 300 -29.82 -0.94 16.48
N GLN A 301 -30.50 0.05 17.06
CA GLN A 301 -31.14 1.11 16.28
C GLN A 301 -30.07 2.13 15.87
N LEU A 302 -29.45 1.90 14.71
CA LEU A 302 -28.59 2.90 14.05
C LEU A 302 -29.44 3.70 13.04
N PRO A 303 -29.15 5.00 12.84
CA PRO A 303 -29.73 5.74 11.73
C PRO A 303 -29.44 5.05 10.39
N GLU A 304 -30.38 5.21 9.44
CA GLU A 304 -30.27 4.58 8.13
C GLU A 304 -28.98 4.95 7.39
N LYS A 305 -28.46 3.98 6.65
CA LYS A 305 -27.32 4.15 5.76
C LYS A 305 -27.79 4.00 4.31
N SER A 306 -27.60 5.03 3.51
CA SER A 306 -27.86 4.99 2.06
C SER A 306 -26.55 5.06 1.28
N GLU A 307 -26.45 4.32 0.18
CA GLU A 307 -25.35 4.40 -0.78
C GLU A 307 -25.88 4.94 -2.11
N GLU A 308 -25.17 5.91 -2.70
CA GLU A 308 -25.49 6.53 -3.99
C GLU A 308 -24.23 6.50 -4.87
N VAL A 309 -24.39 6.13 -6.14
CA VAL A 309 -23.32 6.20 -7.14
C VAL A 309 -23.49 7.48 -7.93
N ILE A 310 -22.48 8.35 -7.88
CA ILE A 310 -22.41 9.56 -8.70
C ILE A 310 -21.48 9.28 -9.86
N TYR A 311 -22.02 9.35 -11.06
CA TYR A 311 -21.29 9.14 -12.29
C TYR A 311 -20.62 10.43 -12.77
N ALA A 312 -19.30 10.44 -12.77
CA ALA A 312 -18.48 11.53 -13.29
C ALA A 312 -18.29 11.36 -14.81
N ALA A 313 -18.90 12.25 -15.59
CA ALA A 313 -18.73 12.29 -17.04
C ALA A 313 -17.37 12.92 -17.41
N LEU A 314 -16.54 12.13 -18.11
CA LEU A 314 -15.33 12.61 -18.79
C LEU A 314 -15.72 13.61 -19.88
N ASP A 315 -14.95 14.68 -20.03
CA ASP A 315 -15.03 15.51 -21.24
C ASP A 315 -14.40 14.82 -22.46
N GLU A 316 -14.52 15.42 -23.65
CA GLU A 316 -14.06 14.82 -24.91
C GLU A 316 -12.53 14.60 -24.95
N ASP A 317 -11.76 15.53 -24.38
CA ASP A 317 -10.30 15.46 -24.24
C ASP A 317 -9.92 14.31 -23.28
N GLU A 318 -10.55 14.25 -22.10
CA GLU A 318 -10.39 13.20 -21.09
C GLU A 318 -10.77 11.81 -21.63
N ARG A 319 -11.90 11.71 -22.32
CA ARG A 319 -12.42 10.44 -22.86
C ARG A 319 -11.53 9.90 -23.97
N LYS A 320 -11.10 10.76 -24.90
CA LYS A 320 -10.15 10.39 -25.95
C LYS A 320 -8.84 9.88 -25.36
N PHE A 321 -8.26 10.63 -24.42
CA PHE A 321 -7.04 10.24 -23.73
C PHE A 321 -7.18 8.89 -23.01
N TYR A 322 -8.31 8.63 -22.36
CA TYR A 322 -8.60 7.34 -21.73
C TYR A 322 -8.68 6.21 -22.76
N SER A 323 -9.42 6.39 -23.86
CA SER A 323 -9.57 5.38 -24.92
C SER A 323 -8.28 5.06 -25.66
N ASP A 324 -7.41 6.06 -25.89
CA ASP A 324 -6.07 5.85 -26.45
C ASP A 324 -5.21 4.99 -25.52
N LEU A 325 -5.22 5.28 -24.22
CA LEU A 325 -4.48 4.53 -23.18
C LEU A 325 -4.99 3.09 -22.99
N GLU A 326 -6.31 2.89 -23.05
CA GLU A 326 -6.93 1.56 -23.01
C GLU A 326 -6.54 0.74 -24.24
N SER A 327 -6.63 1.31 -25.44
CA SER A 327 -6.25 0.66 -26.70
C SER A 327 -4.79 0.23 -26.69
N GLN A 328 -3.87 1.09 -26.23
CA GLN A 328 -2.45 0.76 -26.07
C GLN A 328 -2.24 -0.38 -25.07
N SER A 329 -2.95 -0.35 -23.94
CA SER A 329 -2.88 -1.40 -22.90
C SER A 329 -3.39 -2.75 -23.42
N GLN A 330 -4.51 -2.75 -24.16
CA GLN A 330 -5.07 -3.94 -24.81
C GLN A 330 -4.11 -4.55 -25.82
N VAL A 331 -3.46 -3.75 -26.68
CA VAL A 331 -2.47 -4.24 -27.66
C VAL A 331 -1.30 -4.92 -26.96
N GLN A 332 -0.77 -4.35 -25.87
CA GLN A 332 0.31 -4.96 -25.10
C GLN A 332 -0.13 -6.27 -24.43
N ILE A 333 -1.33 -6.32 -23.84
CA ILE A 333 -1.86 -7.53 -23.19
C ILE A 333 -2.17 -8.62 -24.23
N ASN A 334 -2.70 -8.26 -25.40
CA ASN A 334 -2.90 -9.19 -26.51
C ASN A 334 -1.57 -9.77 -27.02
N LYS A 335 -0.48 -9.01 -27.02
CA LYS A 335 0.87 -9.53 -27.31
C LYS A 335 1.29 -10.59 -26.28
N TYR A 336 1.11 -10.35 -24.99
CA TYR A 336 1.42 -11.33 -23.94
C TYR A 336 0.47 -12.55 -23.93
N LEU A 337 -0.80 -12.36 -24.32
CA LEU A 337 -1.77 -13.45 -24.47
C LEU A 337 -1.40 -14.39 -25.62
N ARG A 338 -1.05 -13.83 -26.79
CA ARG A 338 -0.61 -14.61 -27.96
C ARG A 338 0.67 -15.42 -27.68
N LYS A 339 1.60 -14.86 -26.88
CA LYS A 339 2.83 -15.54 -26.43
C LYS A 339 2.62 -16.49 -25.25
N GLY A 340 1.44 -16.54 -24.64
CA GLY A 340 1.19 -17.31 -23.41
C GLY A 340 1.89 -16.77 -22.15
N THR A 341 2.66 -15.68 -22.25
CA THR A 341 3.50 -15.13 -21.17
C THR A 341 2.76 -14.18 -20.22
N LEU A 342 1.43 -14.03 -20.33
CA LEU A 342 0.66 -13.10 -19.49
C LEU A 342 0.87 -13.33 -17.98
N GLY A 343 1.07 -14.57 -17.54
CA GLY A 343 1.43 -14.89 -16.15
C GLY A 343 2.83 -14.43 -15.74
N LYS A 344 3.82 -14.49 -16.66
CA LYS A 344 5.18 -13.99 -16.43
C LYS A 344 5.22 -12.45 -16.37
N HIS A 345 4.34 -11.76 -17.09
CA HIS A 345 4.27 -10.28 -17.11
C HIS A 345 3.18 -9.70 -16.18
N TYR A 346 2.70 -10.45 -15.19
CA TYR A 346 1.60 -10.03 -14.30
C TYR A 346 1.88 -8.67 -13.63
N SER A 347 3.10 -8.43 -13.17
CA SER A 347 3.53 -7.15 -12.58
C SER A 347 3.35 -5.97 -13.55
N HIS A 348 3.68 -6.14 -14.83
CA HIS A 348 3.51 -5.12 -15.86
C HIS A 348 2.02 -4.88 -16.20
N VAL A 349 1.22 -5.95 -16.26
CA VAL A 349 -0.25 -5.85 -16.43
C VAL A 349 -0.89 -5.03 -15.30
N LEU A 350 -0.43 -5.21 -14.06
CA LEU A 350 -0.88 -4.39 -12.92
C LEU A 350 -0.47 -2.91 -13.05
N VAL A 351 0.64 -2.58 -13.71
CA VAL A 351 1.04 -1.19 -13.99
C VAL A 351 0.12 -0.56 -15.04
N LEU A 352 -0.21 -1.28 -16.12
CA LEU A 352 -1.18 -0.81 -17.13
C LEU A 352 -2.56 -0.56 -16.49
N LEU A 353 -3.02 -1.50 -15.67
CA LEU A 353 -4.27 -1.42 -14.92
C LEU A 353 -4.27 -0.26 -13.92
N LEU A 354 -3.12 0.02 -13.29
CA LEU A 354 -2.89 1.19 -12.47
C LEU A 354 -3.02 2.49 -13.29
N ARG A 355 -2.50 2.55 -14.52
CA ARG A 355 -2.63 3.74 -15.38
C ARG A 355 -4.08 4.06 -15.71
N LEU A 356 -4.87 3.05 -16.10
CA LEU A 356 -6.29 3.22 -16.38
C LEU A 356 -7.08 3.72 -15.16
N ARG A 357 -6.73 3.27 -13.94
CA ARG A 357 -7.35 3.77 -12.69
C ARG A 357 -6.90 5.20 -12.35
N GLN A 358 -5.66 5.57 -12.68
CA GLN A 358 -5.14 6.92 -12.48
C GLN A 358 -5.76 7.94 -13.45
N SER A 359 -5.92 7.58 -14.74
CA SER A 359 -6.56 8.44 -15.75
C SER A 359 -8.03 8.71 -15.43
N CYS A 360 -8.77 7.72 -14.89
CA CYS A 360 -10.14 7.92 -14.40
C CYS A 360 -10.26 8.96 -13.27
N CYS A 361 -9.18 9.20 -12.52
CA CYS A 361 -9.18 10.11 -11.37
C CYS A 361 -8.73 11.53 -11.75
N HIS A 362 -7.52 11.67 -12.30
CA HIS A 362 -6.94 12.96 -12.67
C HIS A 362 -5.66 12.80 -13.53
N PRO A 363 -5.50 13.51 -14.68
CA PRO A 363 -4.35 13.35 -15.58
C PRO A 363 -2.96 13.47 -14.92
N HIS A 364 -2.76 14.42 -14.00
CA HIS A 364 -1.49 14.55 -13.25
C HIS A 364 -1.06 13.29 -12.48
N LEU A 365 -1.96 12.37 -12.12
CA LEU A 365 -1.59 11.11 -11.44
C LEU A 365 -0.68 10.22 -12.30
N LEU A 366 -0.65 10.44 -13.62
CA LEU A 366 0.30 9.78 -14.52
C LEU A 366 1.68 10.46 -14.45
N LEU A 367 1.74 11.80 -14.41
CA LEU A 367 2.98 12.59 -14.34
C LEU A 367 3.80 12.35 -13.06
N ASP A 368 3.14 12.09 -11.93
CA ASP A 368 3.81 11.71 -10.65
C ASP A 368 4.45 10.31 -10.71
N SER A 369 4.42 9.65 -11.88
CA SER A 369 4.79 8.25 -12.01
C SER A 369 5.42 7.90 -13.36
N ASP A 370 5.91 8.88 -14.10
CA ASP A 370 6.82 8.65 -15.22
C ASP A 370 8.16 8.11 -14.69
N GLU A 371 8.19 6.82 -14.35
CA GLU A 371 9.27 5.94 -14.80
C GLU A 371 9.14 5.77 -16.32
N ALA A 372 9.22 6.88 -17.05
CA ALA A 372 9.65 6.83 -18.43
C ALA A 372 11.03 6.17 -18.40
N ALA A 373 11.21 5.11 -19.19
CA ALA A 373 12.54 4.58 -19.44
C ALA A 373 13.42 5.78 -19.85
N PRO A 374 14.56 6.04 -19.17
CA PRO A 374 15.35 7.23 -19.42
C PRO A 374 15.56 7.44 -20.92
N GLU A 375 15.11 8.59 -21.44
CA GLU A 375 15.44 8.94 -22.82
C GLU A 375 16.96 8.93 -22.94
N VAL A 376 17.48 8.19 -23.92
CA VAL A 376 18.91 7.97 -24.06
C VAL A 376 19.59 9.29 -24.43
N ASP A 377 20.15 9.94 -23.41
CA ASP A 377 20.87 11.20 -23.49
C ASP A 377 22.33 10.99 -23.97
N SER A 378 22.97 12.02 -24.50
CA SER A 378 24.36 11.96 -24.98
C SER A 378 25.34 11.53 -23.89
N GLY A 379 25.18 12.04 -22.66
CA GLY A 379 25.96 11.63 -21.50
C GLY A 379 25.70 10.17 -21.10
N MET A 380 24.53 9.60 -21.39
CA MET A 380 24.29 8.16 -21.20
C MET A 380 25.06 7.32 -22.21
N LEU A 381 25.21 7.79 -23.45
CA LEU A 381 26.02 7.13 -24.48
C LEU A 381 27.52 7.18 -24.14
N GLU A 382 28.01 8.31 -23.61
CA GLU A 382 29.37 8.43 -23.08
C GLU A 382 29.60 7.46 -21.88
N ARG A 383 28.65 7.37 -20.94
CA ARG A 383 28.69 6.38 -19.84
C ARG A 383 28.69 4.93 -20.34
N VAL A 384 28.07 4.64 -21.48
CA VAL A 384 28.11 3.30 -22.11
C VAL A 384 29.49 2.99 -22.72
N GLN A 385 30.25 4.01 -23.16
CA GLN A 385 31.61 3.83 -23.67
C GLN A 385 32.63 3.57 -22.55
N SER A 386 32.37 4.03 -21.31
CA SER A 386 33.24 3.76 -20.15
C SER A 386 33.05 2.38 -19.50
N LEU A 387 32.21 1.51 -20.10
CA LEU A 387 32.05 0.12 -19.66
C LEU A 387 33.33 -0.70 -19.85
N SER A 388 33.65 -1.54 -18.86
CA SER A 388 34.75 -2.49 -19.00
C SER A 388 34.40 -3.62 -19.98
N ALA A 389 35.40 -4.10 -20.73
CA ALA A 389 35.22 -5.14 -21.75
C ALA A 389 34.51 -6.41 -21.22
N ALA A 390 34.79 -6.81 -19.97
CA ALA A 390 34.14 -7.94 -19.31
C ALA A 390 32.63 -7.73 -19.06
N VAL A 391 32.18 -6.49 -18.82
CA VAL A 391 30.76 -6.15 -18.70
C VAL A 391 30.09 -6.09 -20.08
N VAL A 392 30.77 -5.51 -21.07
CA VAL A 392 30.28 -5.46 -22.47
C VAL A 392 30.05 -6.87 -23.01
N LEU A 393 31.03 -7.77 -22.88
CA LEU A 393 30.90 -9.17 -23.32
C LEU A 393 29.71 -9.86 -22.64
N ARG A 394 29.59 -9.78 -21.31
CA ARG A 394 28.49 -10.41 -20.55
C ARG A 394 27.11 -9.91 -20.97
N LEU A 395 26.95 -8.62 -21.23
CA LEU A 395 25.68 -8.03 -21.67
C LEU A 395 25.36 -8.39 -23.13
N THR A 396 26.36 -8.43 -24.01
CA THR A 396 26.21 -8.82 -25.41
C THR A 396 25.90 -10.31 -25.57
N GLU A 397 26.54 -11.20 -24.80
CA GLU A 397 26.25 -12.64 -24.77
C GLU A 397 24.81 -12.89 -24.29
N LYS A 398 24.40 -12.26 -23.18
CA LYS A 398 23.00 -12.32 -22.71
C LYS A 398 22.02 -11.77 -23.75
N SER A 399 22.34 -10.68 -24.44
CA SER A 399 21.50 -10.16 -25.53
C SER A 399 21.32 -11.17 -26.65
N ARG A 400 22.41 -11.80 -27.11
CA ARG A 400 22.38 -12.80 -28.19
C ARG A 400 21.62 -14.06 -27.77
N ALA A 401 21.76 -14.51 -26.53
CA ALA A 401 20.97 -15.63 -25.99
C ALA A 401 19.46 -15.32 -25.93
N VAL A 402 19.09 -14.07 -25.63
CA VAL A 402 17.69 -13.60 -25.66
C VAL A 402 17.16 -13.42 -27.09
N GLU A 403 18.01 -13.08 -28.06
CA GLU A 403 17.62 -12.87 -29.46
C GLU A 403 17.56 -14.17 -30.28
N ASN A 404 18.38 -15.18 -29.96
CA ASN A 404 18.43 -16.47 -30.68
C ASN A 404 17.34 -17.49 -30.25
N GLY A 405 16.61 -17.24 -29.16
CA GLY A 405 15.47 -18.07 -28.76
C GLY A 405 15.80 -19.37 -27.99
N ASP A 406 17.08 -19.69 -27.77
CA ASP A 406 17.51 -20.88 -27.01
C ASP A 406 17.20 -20.78 -25.50
N ALA A 407 16.92 -19.59 -24.97
CA ALA A 407 16.45 -19.37 -23.61
C ALA A 407 14.92 -19.21 -23.56
N MET A 408 14.25 -19.90 -22.64
CA MET A 408 12.79 -19.81 -22.41
C MET A 408 12.29 -18.46 -21.84
N ASP A 409 13.15 -17.43 -21.83
CA ASP A 409 12.91 -16.13 -21.20
C ASP A 409 13.33 -14.98 -22.13
N GLU A 410 12.34 -14.35 -22.78
CA GLU A 410 12.52 -13.12 -23.58
C GLU A 410 12.75 -11.89 -22.68
N GLY A 411 13.89 -11.81 -22.00
CA GLY A 411 14.31 -10.61 -21.27
C GLY A 411 15.23 -10.87 -20.08
N PHE A 412 15.58 -9.81 -19.36
CA PHE A 412 16.48 -9.88 -18.20
C PHE A 412 15.70 -10.11 -16.91
N GLU A 413 15.92 -11.22 -16.22
CA GLU A 413 15.35 -11.45 -14.89
C GLU A 413 15.99 -10.53 -13.84
N CYS A 414 15.17 -9.84 -13.05
CA CYS A 414 15.68 -8.97 -11.99
C CYS A 414 16.04 -9.80 -10.74
N PRO A 415 17.30 -9.79 -10.25
CA PRO A 415 17.72 -10.60 -9.10
C PRO A 415 17.13 -10.17 -7.75
N ILE A 416 16.33 -9.10 -7.71
CA ILE A 416 15.64 -8.62 -6.49
C ILE A 416 14.17 -9.05 -6.46
N CYS A 417 13.43 -8.89 -7.57
CA CYS A 417 11.99 -9.20 -7.63
C CYS A 417 11.63 -10.43 -8.50
N TYR A 418 12.59 -10.96 -9.26
CA TYR A 418 12.41 -12.06 -10.22
C TYR A 418 11.40 -11.75 -11.36
N ASP A 419 11.10 -10.47 -11.59
CA ASP A 419 10.35 -10.02 -12.78
C ASP A 419 11.28 -9.99 -14.02
N ILE A 420 10.73 -10.34 -15.18
CA ILE A 420 11.41 -10.21 -16.49
C ILE A 420 11.31 -8.77 -16.99
N MET A 421 12.47 -8.16 -17.26
CA MET A 421 12.63 -6.79 -17.73
C MET A 421 12.95 -6.77 -19.23
N PRO A 422 12.20 -6.01 -20.05
CA PRO A 422 12.55 -5.79 -21.45
C PRO A 422 13.72 -4.80 -21.64
N ASP A 423 13.93 -3.88 -20.69
CA ASP A 423 15.01 -2.89 -20.68
C ASP A 423 15.48 -2.66 -19.23
N PRO A 424 16.49 -3.41 -18.72
CA PRO A 424 17.00 -3.22 -17.37
C PRO A 424 17.77 -1.91 -17.20
N THR A 425 17.75 -1.39 -15.98
CA THR A 425 18.69 -0.36 -15.52
C THR A 425 19.98 -1.04 -15.04
N ILE A 426 21.11 -0.51 -15.49
CA ILE A 426 22.44 -1.09 -15.28
C ILE A 426 23.28 -0.05 -14.52
N PRO A 427 23.70 -0.31 -13.26
CA PRO A 427 24.55 0.60 -12.51
C PRO A 427 26.03 0.33 -12.76
N LEU A 428 26.79 1.41 -12.91
CA LEU A 428 28.23 1.38 -13.10
C LEU A 428 28.97 1.31 -11.74
N PRO A 429 30.17 0.70 -11.67
CA PRO A 429 30.90 0.03 -12.75
C PRO A 429 30.51 -1.46 -12.94
N CYS A 430 29.66 -2.01 -12.07
CA CYS A 430 29.50 -3.46 -11.96
C CYS A 430 28.64 -4.13 -13.06
N GLY A 431 27.77 -3.37 -13.72
CA GLY A 431 27.06 -3.82 -14.92
C GLY A 431 25.95 -4.85 -14.68
N HIS A 432 25.35 -4.90 -13.50
CA HIS A 432 24.29 -5.87 -13.16
C HIS A 432 22.89 -5.37 -13.54
N GLU A 433 22.02 -6.27 -13.95
CA GLU A 433 20.72 -5.92 -14.50
C GLU A 433 19.65 -5.82 -13.40
N LEU A 434 19.07 -4.63 -13.20
CA LEU A 434 18.09 -4.36 -12.15
C LEU A 434 16.91 -3.56 -12.70
N CYS A 435 15.70 -3.74 -12.18
CA CYS A 435 14.57 -2.88 -12.57
C CYS A 435 14.69 -1.54 -11.84
N ALA A 436 14.28 -0.45 -12.49
CA ALA A 436 14.41 0.91 -11.96
C ALA A 436 13.86 1.04 -10.53
N GLY A 437 12.66 0.49 -10.29
CA GLY A 437 12.03 0.43 -8.98
C GLY A 437 12.83 -0.33 -7.92
N CYS A 438 13.37 -1.51 -8.24
CA CYS A 438 14.18 -2.29 -7.29
C CYS A 438 15.54 -1.64 -7.01
N LEU A 439 16.19 -1.05 -8.02
CA LEU A 439 17.45 -0.30 -7.83
C LEU A 439 17.21 0.91 -6.91
N LYS A 440 16.17 1.71 -7.20
CA LYS A 440 15.78 2.87 -6.38
C LYS A 440 15.44 2.48 -4.94
N GLN A 441 14.62 1.44 -4.75
CA GLN A 441 14.26 0.97 -3.41
C GLN A 441 15.47 0.42 -2.65
N HIS A 442 16.42 -0.23 -3.34
CA HIS A 442 17.67 -0.70 -2.73
C HIS A 442 18.56 0.46 -2.28
N VAL A 443 18.72 1.50 -3.10
CA VAL A 443 19.41 2.76 -2.73
C VAL A 443 18.73 3.44 -1.54
N GLU A 444 17.40 3.64 -1.59
CA GLU A 444 16.66 4.28 -0.49
C GLU A 444 16.70 3.48 0.83
N ASN A 445 16.76 2.15 0.74
CA ASN A 445 16.97 1.29 1.91
C ASN A 445 18.40 1.43 2.48
N ALA A 446 19.43 1.41 1.61
CA ALA A 446 20.83 1.57 2.01
C ALA A 446 21.05 2.91 2.72
N ASN A 447 20.61 4.02 2.11
CA ASN A 447 20.76 5.35 2.71
C ASN A 447 20.07 5.45 4.08
N ARG A 448 18.88 4.87 4.23
CA ARG A 448 18.16 4.85 5.52
C ARG A 448 18.88 4.02 6.59
N ASP A 449 19.55 2.94 6.21
CA ASP A 449 20.32 2.12 7.14
C ASP A 449 21.70 2.74 7.46
N ASN A 450 22.31 3.50 6.55
CA ASN A 450 23.51 4.30 6.80
C ASN A 450 23.22 5.45 7.79
N ILE A 451 22.14 6.21 7.58
CA ILE A 451 21.65 7.25 8.52
C ILE A 451 21.42 6.66 9.93
N ARG A 452 20.90 5.44 10.04
CA ARG A 452 20.71 4.75 11.34
C ARG A 452 22.01 4.38 12.05
N ASN A 453 23.10 4.25 11.30
CA ASN A 453 24.43 3.94 11.82
C ASN A 453 25.26 5.21 12.11
N GLY A 454 24.75 6.40 11.79
CA GLY A 454 25.46 7.67 11.95
C GLY A 454 26.35 8.07 10.77
N GLU A 455 26.23 7.38 9.63
CA GLU A 455 26.95 7.70 8.39
C GLU A 455 26.00 8.36 7.39
N GLU A 456 25.97 9.70 7.34
CA GLU A 456 25.03 10.42 6.46
C GLU A 456 25.33 10.19 4.96
N ASP A 457 26.61 10.07 4.59
CA ASP A 457 27.10 9.77 3.24
C ASP A 457 27.75 8.36 3.12
N GLY A 458 27.19 7.36 3.81
CA GLY A 458 27.70 5.98 3.73
C GLY A 458 27.60 5.37 2.31
N PRO A 459 28.57 4.55 1.86
CA PRO A 459 28.63 4.04 0.48
C PRO A 459 27.54 3.00 0.17
N VAL A 460 26.80 3.20 -0.92
CA VAL A 460 25.81 2.25 -1.43
C VAL A 460 26.52 1.06 -2.10
N LYS A 461 26.00 -0.16 -1.89
CA LYS A 461 26.58 -1.41 -2.41
C LYS A 461 25.60 -2.12 -3.34
N CYS A 462 26.11 -2.67 -4.45
CA CYS A 462 25.30 -3.42 -5.41
C CYS A 462 24.63 -4.65 -4.77
N ALA A 463 23.34 -4.89 -5.06
CA ALA A 463 22.59 -6.02 -4.53
C ALA A 463 23.15 -7.40 -4.94
N VAL A 464 23.81 -7.48 -6.10
CA VAL A 464 24.36 -8.73 -6.66
C VAL A 464 25.79 -8.96 -6.18
N CYS A 465 26.74 -8.12 -6.60
CA CYS A 465 28.17 -8.31 -6.29
C CYS A 465 28.67 -7.66 -5.00
N ARG A 466 27.84 -6.85 -4.31
CA ARG A 466 28.19 -6.09 -3.09
C ARG A 466 29.35 -5.09 -3.23
N GLY A 467 29.87 -4.87 -4.44
CA GLY A 467 30.81 -3.80 -4.74
C GLY A 467 30.19 -2.40 -4.61
N PRO A 468 31.01 -1.33 -4.62
CA PRO A 468 30.53 0.04 -4.56
C PRO A 468 29.63 0.36 -5.76
N LEU A 469 28.58 1.13 -5.51
CA LEU A 469 27.58 1.53 -6.50
C LEU A 469 27.29 3.02 -6.32
N ASP A 470 27.44 3.78 -7.40
CA ASP A 470 27.03 5.19 -7.44
C ASP A 470 25.57 5.29 -7.91
N PRO A 471 24.65 5.86 -7.10
CA PRO A 471 23.24 6.02 -7.47
C PRO A 471 22.98 6.91 -8.70
N GLN A 472 23.91 7.81 -9.05
CA GLN A 472 23.77 8.72 -10.19
C GLN A 472 24.34 8.12 -11.49
N ASN A 473 25.24 7.13 -11.38
CA ASN A 473 25.98 6.59 -12.51
C ASN A 473 25.32 5.32 -13.09
N VAL A 474 24.21 5.52 -13.81
CA VAL A 474 23.39 4.45 -14.40
C VAL A 474 23.21 4.61 -15.91
N ILE A 475 23.00 3.49 -16.59
CA ILE A 475 22.67 3.39 -18.03
C ILE A 475 21.46 2.46 -18.23
N THR A 476 20.74 2.59 -19.35
CA THR A 476 19.74 1.61 -19.79
C THR A 476 20.35 0.59 -20.74
N PHE A 477 19.74 -0.58 -20.88
CA PHE A 477 20.15 -1.56 -21.87
C PHE A 477 19.81 -1.11 -23.30
N SER A 478 18.76 -0.30 -23.47
CA SER A 478 18.49 0.42 -24.72
C SER A 478 19.60 1.37 -25.13
N ALA A 479 20.28 2.04 -24.18
CA ALA A 479 21.48 2.84 -24.46
C ALA A 479 22.68 1.94 -24.81
N PHE A 480 22.87 0.83 -24.07
CA PHE A 480 23.91 -0.17 -24.34
C PHE A 480 23.85 -0.69 -25.79
N LYS A 481 22.66 -1.10 -26.24
CA LYS A 481 22.47 -1.60 -27.62
C LYS A 481 22.83 -0.58 -28.69
N ARG A 482 22.55 0.71 -28.48
CA ARG A 482 22.88 1.76 -29.48
C ARG A 482 24.38 1.94 -29.73
N VAL A 483 25.22 1.64 -28.75
CA VAL A 483 26.68 1.80 -28.84
C VAL A 483 27.38 0.49 -29.21
N HIS A 484 27.06 -0.61 -28.51
CA HIS A 484 27.79 -1.88 -28.62
C HIS A 484 27.11 -2.92 -29.52
N MET A 485 25.86 -2.68 -29.93
CA MET A 485 25.10 -3.58 -30.82
C MET A 485 24.28 -2.79 -31.86
N PRO A 486 24.89 -1.87 -32.65
CA PRO A 486 24.20 -1.21 -33.75
C PRO A 486 23.69 -2.28 -34.72
N LYS A 487 22.43 -2.16 -35.15
CA LYS A 487 21.87 -3.09 -36.14
C LYS A 487 22.64 -2.94 -37.44
N VAL A 488 23.23 -4.03 -37.92
CA VAL A 488 23.76 -4.10 -39.28
C VAL A 488 22.60 -3.86 -40.24
N ASN A 489 22.72 -2.82 -41.06
CA ASN A 489 21.74 -2.52 -42.09
C ASN A 489 21.99 -3.47 -43.27
N SER A 490 21.45 -4.69 -43.20
CA SER A 490 21.39 -5.60 -44.35
C SER A 490 20.37 -5.07 -45.37
N GLY A 491 20.77 -4.01 -46.08
CA GLY A 491 20.17 -3.69 -47.36
C GLY A 491 20.51 -4.80 -48.35
N SER A 492 19.52 -5.25 -49.09
CA SER A 492 19.69 -6.15 -50.22
C SER A 492 20.35 -5.41 -51.39
N SER A 493 21.55 -5.85 -51.77
CA SER A 493 22.00 -5.90 -53.17
C SER A 493 23.14 -6.93 -53.23
N GLU A 494 22.93 -7.98 -54.01
CA GLU A 494 23.82 -9.12 -54.18
C GLU A 494 24.98 -8.77 -55.13
N GLU A 495 26.15 -9.38 -54.93
CA GLU A 495 27.10 -9.66 -56.02
C GLU A 495 27.64 -11.09 -55.86
N GLU A 496 27.93 -11.72 -56.98
CA GLU A 496 28.03 -13.19 -57.15
C GLU A 496 29.45 -13.74 -56.87
N SER A 497 29.56 -15.06 -56.61
CA SER A 497 30.09 -16.01 -57.62
C SER A 497 30.61 -17.34 -57.05
N ASP A 498 30.35 -18.41 -57.82
CA ASP A 498 31.01 -19.73 -57.88
C ASP A 498 30.70 -20.80 -56.81
N GLY A 499 30.59 -22.08 -57.20
CA GLY A 499 30.84 -23.18 -56.23
C GLY A 499 30.08 -24.52 -56.22
N SER A 500 29.18 -24.86 -57.16
CA SER A 500 28.84 -26.26 -57.54
C SER A 500 27.94 -27.20 -56.67
N VAL A 501 27.16 -28.03 -57.40
CA VAL A 501 26.51 -29.35 -57.11
C VAL A 501 25.46 -29.47 -55.97
N TRP A 502 24.18 -29.69 -56.32
CA TRP A 502 23.49 -31.00 -56.38
C TRP A 502 22.08 -30.88 -57.00
N THR A 503 21.58 -31.95 -57.61
CA THR A 503 20.46 -32.00 -58.57
C THR A 503 19.08 -32.28 -57.95
N SER A 504 18.01 -31.65 -58.46
CA SER A 504 16.82 -32.32 -59.07
C SER A 504 15.69 -31.32 -59.40
N ASP A 505 15.18 -31.41 -60.64
CA ASP A 505 13.77 -31.38 -61.11
C ASP A 505 12.81 -30.25 -60.59
N ASP A 506 11.96 -29.58 -61.38
CA ASP A 506 11.65 -29.65 -62.82
C ASP A 506 10.81 -28.42 -63.29
N GLU A 507 10.58 -28.29 -64.61
CA GLU A 507 9.51 -27.50 -65.30
C GLU A 507 9.52 -25.93 -65.34
N ALA A 508 10.27 -25.40 -66.30
CA ALA A 508 9.82 -24.60 -67.48
C ALA A 508 8.78 -23.43 -67.41
N GLY A 509 9.14 -22.29 -68.04
CA GLY A 509 8.22 -21.26 -68.61
C GLY A 509 8.66 -19.80 -68.35
N ARG A 510 9.40 -19.11 -69.24
CA ARG A 510 8.91 -18.23 -70.34
C ARG A 510 8.18 -16.94 -69.87
N ASP A 511 8.43 -15.71 -70.33
CA ASP A 511 9.38 -15.13 -71.33
C ASP A 511 9.67 -13.64 -70.97
N GLU A 512 10.92 -13.20 -71.24
CA GLU A 512 11.38 -11.99 -71.99
C GLU A 512 11.04 -10.50 -71.67
N ASP A 513 11.98 -9.66 -72.15
CA ASP A 513 11.95 -8.24 -72.56
C ASP A 513 12.23 -7.05 -71.59
N ASP A 514 13.51 -6.65 -71.60
CA ASP A 514 14.06 -5.37 -72.12
C ASP A 514 13.73 -3.98 -71.52
N GLY A 515 14.73 -3.07 -71.56
CA GLY A 515 14.45 -1.64 -71.29
C GLY A 515 15.56 -0.60 -71.03
N GLU A 516 16.83 -0.83 -71.39
CA GLU A 516 17.90 0.19 -71.58
C GLU A 516 18.32 1.14 -70.40
N ALA A 517 19.50 1.76 -70.58
CA ALA A 517 20.18 2.64 -69.63
C ALA A 517 20.65 3.93 -70.33
N ASP A 518 21.00 4.96 -69.57
CA ASP A 518 22.02 5.93 -70.02
C ASP A 518 22.84 6.51 -68.86
N GLN A 519 24.02 7.06 -69.19
CA GLN A 519 25.19 7.19 -68.31
C GLN A 519 25.60 8.64 -67.99
N SER A 520 26.70 8.74 -67.23
CA SER A 520 27.62 9.88 -66.97
C SER A 520 27.53 10.47 -65.55
N ALA A 521 28.55 10.39 -64.67
CA ALA A 521 30.01 10.70 -64.75
C ALA A 521 30.31 12.21 -64.63
N GLU A 522 31.30 12.73 -63.87
CA GLU A 522 32.16 12.20 -62.78
C GLU A 522 32.99 13.38 -62.17
N LYS A 523 33.85 13.12 -61.16
CA LYS A 523 34.96 13.95 -60.59
C LYS A 523 34.62 14.93 -59.42
N GLN A 524 35.15 14.77 -58.20
CA GLN A 524 36.55 14.69 -57.66
C GLN A 524 37.20 16.10 -57.47
N GLN A 525 37.98 16.45 -56.44
CA GLN A 525 38.44 15.81 -55.17
C GLN A 525 39.09 16.85 -54.22
N ASP A 526 39.09 16.57 -52.89
CA ASP A 526 40.12 16.67 -51.80
C ASP A 526 41.15 17.86 -51.76
N VAL A 527 41.89 18.25 -50.69
CA VAL A 527 42.35 17.65 -49.40
C VAL A 527 42.48 18.73 -48.28
N GLU A 528 42.50 18.26 -47.03
CA GLU A 528 42.72 18.83 -45.67
C GLU A 528 43.86 19.85 -45.39
N GLU A 529 43.74 20.66 -44.31
CA GLU A 529 44.69 20.67 -43.14
C GLU A 529 44.12 21.43 -41.90
N ASN A 530 44.68 21.22 -40.69
CA ASN A 530 44.14 21.64 -39.37
C ASN A 530 44.78 22.92 -38.77
N GLY A 531 44.05 23.71 -37.93
CA GLY A 531 44.71 24.76 -37.12
C GLY A 531 43.91 25.81 -36.29
N SER A 532 43.18 25.39 -35.23
CA SER A 532 42.97 26.09 -33.92
C SER A 532 42.80 27.65 -33.79
N LEU A 533 41.70 28.12 -33.16
CA LEU A 533 41.72 28.70 -31.78
C LEU A 533 40.38 29.28 -31.24
N ARG A 534 40.07 28.87 -30.00
CA ARG A 534 39.22 29.42 -28.90
C ARG A 534 38.66 30.86 -28.98
N ASN A 535 37.36 31.02 -28.65
CA ASN A 535 36.85 31.78 -27.47
C ASN A 535 35.33 32.12 -27.56
N PHE A 536 34.48 31.53 -26.70
CA PHE A 536 33.37 32.26 -26.04
C PHE A 536 32.83 31.48 -24.83
N ILE A 537 32.93 32.07 -23.63
CA ILE A 537 32.25 31.64 -22.40
C ILE A 537 31.58 32.89 -21.83
N VAL A 538 30.33 32.77 -21.39
CA VAL A 538 29.63 33.80 -20.60
C VAL A 538 29.30 33.18 -19.24
N PRO A 539 29.74 33.76 -18.11
CA PRO A 539 29.45 33.24 -16.77
C PRO A 539 28.03 33.51 -16.26
N ASP A 540 27.70 32.83 -15.16
CA ASP A 540 26.50 33.00 -14.34
C ASP A 540 26.49 34.32 -13.52
N ASP A 541 25.46 34.44 -12.66
CA ASP A 541 25.21 35.44 -11.60
C ASP A 541 24.39 36.70 -11.93
N VAL A 542 23.06 36.61 -11.68
CA VAL A 542 22.26 37.74 -11.15
C VAL A 542 21.21 37.21 -10.15
N TYR A 543 21.48 37.39 -8.86
CA TYR A 543 20.47 37.32 -7.78
C TYR A 543 20.58 38.61 -6.92
N GLY A 544 19.43 39.21 -6.59
CA GLY A 544 19.31 40.42 -5.76
C GLY A 544 19.39 41.75 -6.55
N ASN A 545 18.69 42.83 -6.18
CA ASN A 545 17.73 43.07 -5.09
C ASN A 545 16.69 44.13 -5.50
N ILE A 546 15.46 43.99 -4.99
CA ILE A 546 14.46 45.05 -4.70
C ILE A 546 13.74 44.49 -3.44
N SER A 547 14.19 44.77 -2.23
CA SER A 547 13.97 45.99 -1.42
C SER A 547 12.53 46.09 -0.90
N ASP A 548 12.33 45.61 0.32
CA ASP A 548 11.24 46.02 1.22
C ASP A 548 11.79 47.11 2.15
N ASP A 549 10.95 48.11 2.46
CA ASP A 549 11.14 49.12 3.52
C ASP A 549 9.82 49.21 4.33
N ASP A 550 9.92 49.79 5.53
CA ASP A 550 8.85 50.20 6.45
C ASP A 550 8.15 49.11 7.31
N ASP A 551 8.73 48.91 8.52
CA ASP A 551 8.15 49.11 9.86
C ASP A 551 6.77 48.54 10.26
N ASP A 552 6.76 47.77 11.36
CA ASP A 552 6.12 48.18 12.64
C ASP A 552 6.51 47.22 13.81
N ASP A 553 6.43 47.71 15.05
CA ASP A 553 7.08 47.22 16.28
C ASP A 553 6.54 45.90 16.92
N ASP A 554 7.40 45.21 17.69
CA ASP A 554 7.29 45.06 19.17
C ASP A 554 8.32 44.06 19.76
N ASP A 555 9.05 44.49 20.81
CA ASP A 555 9.62 43.77 21.98
C ASP A 555 10.16 42.30 21.87
N ASP A 556 11.33 41.89 22.40
CA ASP A 556 12.04 42.37 23.61
C ASP A 556 13.46 41.73 23.78
N ASP A 557 14.23 42.29 24.72
CA ASP A 557 15.29 41.70 25.57
C ASP A 557 16.68 41.20 25.01
N ARG A 558 17.69 42.04 25.29
CA ARG A 558 19.02 41.75 25.91
C ARG A 558 20.24 41.21 25.12
N SER A 559 21.18 42.16 24.99
CA SER A 559 22.55 42.15 25.57
C SER A 559 23.77 41.80 24.69
N SER A 560 24.55 42.86 24.38
CA SER A 560 26.02 43.02 24.48
C SER A 560 26.95 41.82 24.14
N THR A 561 28.04 41.97 23.38
CA THR A 561 29.13 42.97 23.55
C THR A 561 29.97 43.24 22.27
N SER A 562 30.50 44.48 22.16
CA SER A 562 31.76 44.97 21.53
C SER A 562 32.70 43.99 20.76
N SER A 563 33.43 44.40 19.70
CA SER A 563 34.18 45.67 19.56
C SER A 563 34.60 46.08 18.12
N GLU A 564 34.54 47.40 17.89
CA GLU A 564 35.26 48.34 16.98
C GLU A 564 36.73 48.04 16.50
N PRO A 565 37.38 48.86 15.62
CA PRO A 565 36.88 49.54 14.37
C PRO A 565 37.95 49.81 13.23
N LYS A 566 37.50 50.13 11.99
CA LYS A 566 37.98 51.22 11.04
C LYS A 566 39.49 51.41 10.63
N PRO A 567 39.89 52.36 9.73
CA PRO A 567 39.21 53.08 8.62
C PRO A 567 40.04 53.06 7.25
N PRO A 568 40.27 54.15 6.46
CA PRO A 568 39.58 54.37 5.16
C PRO A 568 40.47 54.86 3.97
N GLN A 569 39.87 55.19 2.81
CA GLN A 569 40.08 56.43 1.97
C GLN A 569 39.46 56.27 0.55
N GLN A 570 38.54 57.16 0.12
CA GLN A 570 38.69 58.30 -0.84
C GLN A 570 38.91 57.91 -2.33
N ALA A 571 38.39 58.61 -3.36
CA ALA A 571 37.47 59.76 -3.46
C ALA A 571 37.01 60.04 -4.93
N LYS A 572 35.88 60.77 -5.11
CA LYS A 572 35.42 61.53 -6.33
C LYS A 572 35.21 60.69 -7.62
N GLY A 573 34.30 60.96 -8.56
CA GLY A 573 33.31 62.00 -8.85
C GLY A 573 32.70 61.72 -10.26
N GLU A 574 31.76 62.44 -10.90
CA GLU A 574 30.92 63.62 -10.58
C GLU A 574 29.57 63.49 -11.37
N THR A 575 28.78 64.57 -11.60
CA THR A 575 27.54 64.60 -12.44
C THR A 575 27.54 65.83 -13.37
N PRO A 576 26.73 65.94 -14.48
CA PRO A 576 25.32 66.39 -14.36
C PRO A 576 24.32 66.13 -15.54
N SER A 577 23.01 65.96 -15.23
CA SER A 577 21.81 66.48 -15.99
C SER A 577 21.55 66.05 -17.47
N ALA A 578 20.37 66.16 -18.14
CA ALA A 578 19.04 66.71 -17.83
C ALA A 578 17.89 66.12 -18.74
N GLU A 579 16.63 66.19 -18.24
CA GLU A 579 15.32 66.42 -18.93
C GLU A 579 14.70 65.61 -20.12
N LYS A 580 13.56 64.96 -19.79
CA LYS A 580 12.16 65.09 -20.34
C LYS A 580 11.68 64.53 -21.71
N LYS A 581 10.36 64.20 -21.69
CA LYS A 581 9.39 63.81 -22.75
C LYS A 581 9.48 62.32 -23.18
N GLY A 582 8.39 61.56 -23.40
CA GLY A 582 6.95 61.83 -23.24
C GLY A 582 6.13 61.26 -24.42
N GLY A 583 5.33 60.20 -24.21
CA GLY A 583 4.46 59.66 -25.29
C GLY A 583 3.66 58.40 -24.93
N LYS A 584 2.32 58.49 -24.98
CA LYS A 584 1.39 57.34 -24.80
C LYS A 584 1.13 56.62 -26.12
N LYS A 585 1.08 55.28 -26.11
CA LYS A 585 0.23 54.47 -27.02
C LYS A 585 -0.31 53.21 -26.31
N ALA A 586 -1.60 52.92 -26.49
CA ALA A 586 -2.29 51.75 -25.96
C ALA A 586 -2.04 50.50 -26.85
N PRO A 587 -2.17 49.27 -26.30
CA PRO A 587 -1.82 48.04 -27.03
C PRO A 587 -2.93 47.58 -27.99
N ARG A 588 -2.52 47.03 -29.13
CA ARG A 588 -3.42 46.31 -30.06
C ARG A 588 -3.57 44.85 -29.63
N ILE A 589 -4.81 44.39 -29.59
CA ILE A 589 -5.18 42.98 -29.41
C ILE A 589 -4.68 42.16 -30.60
N LYS A 590 -3.99 41.04 -30.33
CA LYS A 590 -3.90 39.87 -31.23
C LYS A 590 -3.94 38.58 -30.41
N GLU A 591 -4.61 37.58 -30.98
CA GLU A 591 -5.24 36.52 -30.21
C GLU A 591 -4.38 35.28 -29.92
N ALA A 592 -4.91 34.52 -28.97
CA ALA A 592 -4.58 33.16 -28.56
C ALA A 592 -3.98 32.23 -29.65
N LYS A 593 -2.74 31.78 -29.38
CA LYS A 593 -2.30 30.40 -29.66
C LYS A 593 -1.21 29.97 -28.66
N LYS A 594 -1.56 29.96 -27.37
CA LYS A 594 -0.65 29.59 -26.28
C LYS A 594 -0.46 28.06 -26.27
N ARG A 595 0.55 27.58 -26.99
CA ARG A 595 1.02 26.17 -26.96
C ARG A 595 1.06 25.66 -25.52
N ARG A 596 0.33 24.57 -25.21
CA ARG A 596 0.47 23.79 -23.95
C ARG A 596 1.96 23.41 -23.81
N LYS A 597 2.73 24.08 -22.93
CA LYS A 597 4.10 23.66 -22.60
C LYS A 597 4.00 22.30 -21.90
N LYS A 598 4.65 21.27 -22.44
CA LYS A 598 4.73 19.94 -21.82
C LYS A 598 5.23 20.08 -20.37
N ILE A 599 4.45 19.59 -19.42
CA ILE A 599 4.86 19.51 -18.02
C ILE A 599 5.94 18.42 -17.92
N LYS A 600 7.10 18.74 -17.33
CA LYS A 600 8.13 17.73 -17.03
C LYS A 600 7.73 16.99 -15.76
N GLY A 601 7.28 15.73 -15.87
CA GLY A 601 6.81 14.93 -14.73
C GLY A 601 7.82 14.81 -13.58
N THR A 602 9.12 14.75 -13.92
CA THR A 602 10.24 14.72 -12.96
C THR A 602 10.27 15.91 -12.00
N MET A 603 9.86 17.11 -12.45
CA MET A 603 9.81 18.32 -11.62
C MET A 603 8.67 18.28 -10.60
N LEU A 604 7.51 17.69 -10.96
CA LEU A 604 6.39 17.53 -10.03
C LEU A 604 6.76 16.56 -8.90
N GLN A 605 7.43 15.45 -9.24
CA GLN A 605 7.91 14.46 -8.27
C GLN A 605 8.95 15.04 -7.28
N SER A 606 9.91 15.84 -7.76
CA SER A 606 10.94 16.45 -6.89
C SER A 606 10.32 17.46 -5.92
N LEU A 607 9.51 18.39 -6.43
CA LEU A 607 8.77 19.36 -5.62
C LEU A 607 7.88 18.67 -4.57
N ARG A 608 7.22 17.56 -4.94
CA ARG A 608 6.40 16.76 -4.02
C ARG A 608 7.22 16.04 -2.96
N LYS A 609 8.47 15.65 -3.24
CA LYS A 609 9.39 15.04 -2.28
C LYS A 609 9.99 16.09 -1.32
N GLU A 610 10.24 17.30 -1.80
CA GLU A 610 10.71 18.45 -1.02
C GLU A 610 9.62 19.04 -0.12
N ALA A 611 8.38 19.11 -0.61
CA ALA A 611 7.20 19.55 0.14
C ALA A 611 6.93 18.74 1.42
N LYS A 612 7.47 17.51 1.52
CA LYS A 612 7.42 16.68 2.73
C LYS A 612 8.42 17.06 3.80
N LYS A 613 9.46 17.83 3.45
CA LYS A 613 10.51 18.27 4.38
C LYS A 613 10.09 19.56 5.10
N ASN A 614 9.76 20.60 4.34
CA ASN A 614 9.58 21.96 4.86
C ASN A 614 8.25 22.59 4.42
N ALA A 615 7.64 23.40 5.31
CA ALA A 615 6.37 24.09 5.04
C ALA A 615 6.47 25.14 3.92
N ALA A 616 7.65 25.73 3.67
CA ALA A 616 7.88 26.62 2.53
C ALA A 616 7.76 25.85 1.21
N ALA A 617 8.48 24.74 1.06
CA ALA A 617 8.40 23.86 -0.11
C ALA A 617 6.97 23.30 -0.35
N TRP A 618 6.18 23.11 0.71
CA TRP A 618 4.75 22.78 0.58
C TRP A 618 3.94 23.92 -0.06
N LYS A 619 4.20 25.18 0.30
CA LYS A 619 3.58 26.34 -0.37
C LYS A 619 3.98 26.39 -1.84
N ASP A 620 5.24 26.16 -2.17
CA ASP A 620 5.74 26.18 -3.55
C ASP A 620 5.15 25.06 -4.41
N TYR A 621 5.08 23.83 -3.87
CA TYR A 621 4.38 22.71 -4.50
C TYR A 621 2.88 23.00 -4.71
N THR A 622 2.19 23.55 -3.71
CA THR A 622 0.78 23.93 -3.83
C THR A 622 0.58 25.05 -4.86
N LYS A 623 1.51 26.01 -4.93
CA LYS A 623 1.52 27.10 -5.91
C LYS A 623 1.74 26.55 -7.33
N TYR A 624 2.67 25.61 -7.50
CA TYR A 624 2.89 24.89 -8.76
C TYR A 624 1.62 24.17 -9.22
N LEU A 625 0.99 23.35 -8.36
CA LEU A 625 -0.27 22.68 -8.67
C LEU A 625 -1.39 23.68 -9.03
N SER A 626 -1.46 24.82 -8.36
CA SER A 626 -2.44 25.88 -8.65
C SER A 626 -2.18 26.58 -10.00
N HIS A 627 -0.92 26.80 -10.40
CA HIS A 627 -0.59 27.36 -11.71
C HIS A 627 -0.80 26.37 -12.87
N HIS A 628 -0.58 25.08 -12.62
CA HIS A 628 -0.74 24.01 -13.60
C HIS A 628 -2.08 23.27 -13.50
N TRP A 629 -3.06 23.81 -12.77
CA TRP A 629 -4.35 23.17 -12.52
C TRP A 629 -5.06 22.71 -13.80
N LEU A 630 -5.44 21.45 -13.84
CA LEU A 630 -6.35 20.87 -14.81
C LEU A 630 -7.60 20.44 -14.06
N SER A 631 -8.78 20.69 -14.62
CA SER A 631 -10.01 20.13 -14.08
C SER A 631 -10.11 18.65 -14.49
N SER A 632 -10.52 17.76 -13.59
CA SER A 632 -10.90 16.38 -13.95
C SER A 632 -12.37 16.11 -13.66
N ALA A 633 -12.97 15.15 -14.36
CA ALA A 633 -14.36 14.73 -14.16
C ALA A 633 -14.71 14.46 -12.69
N LYS A 634 -13.85 13.71 -11.98
CA LYS A 634 -14.07 13.42 -10.57
C LYS A 634 -13.86 14.61 -9.65
N ALA A 635 -12.93 15.51 -9.97
CA ALA A 635 -12.78 16.76 -9.22
C ALA A 635 -14.04 17.62 -9.34
N ARG A 636 -14.56 17.80 -10.58
CA ARG A 636 -15.83 18.51 -10.85
C ARG A 636 -16.99 17.92 -10.04
N ALA A 637 -17.22 16.61 -10.16
CA ALA A 637 -18.30 15.92 -9.46
C ALA A 637 -18.16 16.00 -7.91
N CYS A 638 -16.94 15.95 -7.39
CA CYS A 638 -16.68 16.08 -5.96
C CYS A 638 -16.94 17.51 -5.45
N MET A 639 -16.51 18.55 -6.18
CA MET A 639 -16.78 19.94 -5.79
C MET A 639 -18.28 20.27 -5.87
N GLU A 640 -18.99 19.81 -6.90
CA GLU A 640 -20.45 19.96 -7.02
C GLU A 640 -21.20 19.27 -5.86
N LEU A 641 -20.75 18.08 -5.47
CA LEU A 641 -21.28 17.36 -4.31
C LEU A 641 -21.00 18.10 -3.00
N LEU A 642 -19.78 18.61 -2.81
CA LEU A 642 -19.41 19.37 -1.61
C LEU A 642 -20.19 20.68 -1.50
N ARG A 643 -20.49 21.37 -2.62
CA ARG A 643 -21.41 22.51 -2.68
C ARG A 643 -22.79 22.13 -2.14
N LYS A 644 -23.42 21.08 -2.68
CA LYS A 644 -24.75 20.59 -2.25
C LYS A 644 -24.79 20.16 -0.77
N ILE A 645 -23.68 19.69 -0.22
CA ILE A 645 -23.57 19.33 1.21
C ILE A 645 -23.26 20.55 2.09
N GLN A 646 -22.61 21.59 1.56
CA GLN A 646 -22.37 22.84 2.28
C GLN A 646 -23.71 23.51 2.65
N ASP A 647 -24.71 23.43 1.76
CA ASP A 647 -26.08 23.92 2.01
C ASP A 647 -26.76 23.21 3.19
N THR A 648 -26.45 21.92 3.45
CA THR A 648 -26.96 21.19 4.63
C THR A 648 -26.10 21.39 5.88
N GLY A 649 -24.93 22.03 5.75
CA GLY A 649 -24.00 22.33 6.84
C GLY A 649 -23.30 21.10 7.45
N GLU A 650 -23.39 19.94 6.79
CA GLU A 650 -22.98 18.64 7.32
C GLU A 650 -21.48 18.35 7.21
N LYS A 651 -20.96 17.54 8.13
CA LYS A 651 -19.56 17.11 8.12
C LYS A 651 -19.36 15.92 7.18
N THR A 652 -18.36 16.06 6.31
CA THR A 652 -18.06 15.15 5.19
C THR A 652 -16.65 14.58 5.30
N ILE A 653 -16.51 13.28 5.03
CA ILE A 653 -15.21 12.62 4.89
C ILE A 653 -15.00 12.25 3.44
N VAL A 654 -13.87 12.64 2.85
CA VAL A 654 -13.47 12.31 1.48
C VAL A 654 -12.33 11.29 1.54
N PHE A 655 -12.59 10.07 1.05
CA PHE A 655 -11.60 8.99 0.97
C PHE A 655 -11.01 8.88 -0.44
N SER A 656 -9.70 8.71 -0.53
CA SER A 656 -9.00 8.32 -1.76
C SER A 656 -7.82 7.39 -1.47
N GLN A 657 -7.51 6.45 -2.37
CA GLN A 657 -6.26 5.69 -2.31
C GLN A 657 -5.03 6.55 -2.70
N TRP A 658 -5.23 7.62 -3.48
CA TRP A 658 -4.18 8.48 -4.01
C TRP A 658 -3.97 9.71 -3.14
N THR A 659 -2.84 9.80 -2.42
CA THR A 659 -2.53 11.01 -1.64
C THR A 659 -2.43 12.25 -2.53
N MET A 660 -2.05 12.11 -3.81
CA MET A 660 -2.01 13.24 -4.74
C MET A 660 -3.39 13.67 -5.24
N LEU A 661 -4.38 12.77 -5.28
CA LEU A 661 -5.75 13.21 -5.57
C LEU A 661 -6.27 14.11 -4.45
N LEU A 662 -5.88 13.83 -3.18
CA LEU A 662 -6.15 14.74 -2.07
C LEU A 662 -5.41 16.08 -2.22
N ASP A 663 -4.12 16.07 -2.61
CA ASP A 663 -3.36 17.30 -2.93
C ASP A 663 -4.08 18.17 -3.99
N LEU A 664 -4.64 17.52 -5.02
CA LEU A 664 -5.37 18.16 -6.11
C LEU A 664 -6.76 18.67 -5.67
N LEU A 665 -7.49 17.95 -4.81
CA LEU A 665 -8.79 18.39 -4.29
C LEU A 665 -8.66 19.65 -3.41
N GLU A 666 -7.56 19.82 -2.67
CA GLU A 666 -7.29 21.07 -1.92
C GLU A 666 -7.05 22.28 -2.84
N VAL A 667 -6.46 22.05 -4.01
CA VAL A 667 -6.31 23.08 -5.04
C VAL A 667 -7.66 23.38 -5.71
N ALA A 668 -8.48 22.36 -5.97
CA ALA A 668 -9.84 22.52 -6.50
C ALA A 668 -10.70 23.42 -5.61
N LEU A 669 -10.77 23.14 -4.30
CA LEU A 669 -11.52 23.94 -3.31
C LEU A 669 -11.13 25.44 -3.36
N LYS A 670 -9.82 25.72 -3.43
CA LYS A 670 -9.29 27.10 -3.52
C LYS A 670 -9.62 27.77 -4.85
N LYS A 671 -9.57 27.04 -5.97
CA LYS A 671 -9.89 27.55 -7.32
C LYS A 671 -11.36 27.85 -7.51
N GLU A 672 -12.22 27.04 -6.90
CA GLU A 672 -13.68 27.19 -6.96
C GLU A 672 -14.26 28.20 -5.96
N SER A 673 -13.39 28.89 -5.21
CA SER A 673 -13.74 29.86 -4.16
C SER A 673 -14.69 29.31 -3.09
N LEU A 674 -14.57 28.02 -2.80
CA LEU A 674 -15.32 27.36 -1.74
C LEU A 674 -14.62 27.58 -0.39
N ASP A 675 -15.17 28.47 0.44
CA ASP A 675 -14.70 28.69 1.82
C ASP A 675 -15.13 27.53 2.74
N ILE A 676 -14.61 26.35 2.45
CA ILE A 676 -14.84 25.12 3.20
C ILE A 676 -13.55 24.80 3.94
N ARG A 677 -13.55 25.02 5.27
CA ARG A 677 -12.44 24.57 6.12
C ARG A 677 -12.32 23.06 6.06
N HIS A 678 -11.13 22.61 5.71
CA HIS A 678 -10.79 21.20 5.54
C HIS A 678 -9.53 20.84 6.33
N CYS A 679 -9.42 19.56 6.69
CA CYS A 679 -8.22 18.99 7.31
C CYS A 679 -7.80 17.69 6.61
N ARG A 680 -6.52 17.34 6.73
CA ARG A 680 -5.94 16.13 6.14
C ARG A 680 -5.65 15.08 7.18
N TYR A 681 -5.92 13.82 6.84
CA TYR A 681 -5.51 12.65 7.61
C TYR A 681 -4.81 11.65 6.68
N THR A 682 -3.48 11.63 6.70
CA THR A 682 -2.67 10.73 5.86
C THR A 682 -1.73 9.87 6.71
N GLY A 683 -1.24 8.78 6.14
CA GLY A 683 -0.32 7.85 6.81
C GLY A 683 1.10 8.41 7.00
N GLU A 684 1.42 9.56 6.40
CA GLU A 684 2.72 10.23 6.51
C GLU A 684 2.80 11.10 7.78
N MET A 685 1.65 11.44 8.37
CA MET A 685 1.56 12.27 9.57
C MET A 685 2.00 11.52 10.83
N SER A 686 2.61 12.26 11.78
CA SER A 686 2.95 11.73 13.10
C SER A 686 1.70 11.29 13.87
N MET A 687 1.87 10.49 14.93
CA MET A 687 0.72 10.04 15.72
C MET A 687 0.01 11.21 16.43
N SER A 688 0.77 12.17 17.00
CA SER A 688 0.19 13.36 17.64
C SER A 688 -0.59 14.21 16.64
N GLN A 689 -0.02 14.51 15.47
CA GLN A 689 -0.71 15.26 14.41
C GLN A 689 -2.03 14.59 13.97
N ARG A 690 -2.07 13.25 13.95
CA ARG A 690 -3.28 12.48 13.62
C ARG A 690 -4.32 12.54 14.72
N ASP A 691 -3.92 12.43 15.98
CA ASP A 691 -4.80 12.58 17.15
C ASP A 691 -5.39 14.01 17.20
N ASP A 692 -4.55 15.04 16.97
CA ASP A 692 -4.95 16.45 16.95
C ASP A 692 -5.96 16.77 15.83
N VAL A 693 -5.75 16.24 14.61
CA VAL A 693 -6.69 16.45 13.49
C VAL A 693 -8.01 15.73 13.74
N ALA A 694 -7.99 14.50 14.25
CA ALA A 694 -9.22 13.77 14.59
C ALA A 694 -10.01 14.48 15.70
N TYR A 695 -9.32 15.05 16.70
CA TYR A 695 -9.92 15.88 17.72
C TYR A 695 -10.53 17.15 17.13
N LYS A 696 -9.76 17.94 16.37
CA LYS A 696 -10.24 19.18 15.72
C LYS A 696 -11.43 18.94 14.79
N PHE A 697 -11.41 17.88 13.98
CA PHE A 697 -12.55 17.52 13.12
C PHE A 697 -13.80 17.14 13.93
N THR A 698 -13.63 16.59 15.13
CA THR A 698 -14.75 16.27 16.02
C THR A 698 -15.30 17.53 16.68
N THR A 699 -14.44 18.37 17.25
CA THR A 699 -14.83 19.50 18.14
C THR A 699 -15.13 20.81 17.42
N ASP A 700 -14.41 21.20 16.36
CA ASP A 700 -14.66 22.45 15.64
C ASP A 700 -15.91 22.31 14.74
N PRO A 701 -16.99 23.09 14.94
CA PRO A 701 -18.17 23.04 14.07
C PRO A 701 -17.91 23.59 12.65
N ASN A 702 -16.87 24.41 12.48
CA ASN A 702 -16.47 25.02 11.21
C ASN A 702 -15.66 24.07 10.32
N MET A 703 -15.00 23.07 10.91
CA MET A 703 -14.27 22.04 10.17
C MET A 703 -15.26 21.10 9.50
N LYS A 704 -15.59 21.35 8.22
CA LYS A 704 -16.64 20.61 7.48
C LYS A 704 -16.12 19.40 6.73
N VAL A 705 -14.91 19.45 6.18
CA VAL A 705 -14.36 18.37 5.34
C VAL A 705 -13.10 17.77 5.95
N MET A 706 -13.03 16.44 5.98
CA MET A 706 -11.77 15.73 6.27
C MET A 706 -11.36 14.85 5.10
N MET A 707 -10.17 15.11 4.56
CA MET A 707 -9.57 14.34 3.47
C MET A 707 -8.70 13.22 4.04
N VAL A 708 -9.11 11.96 3.84
CA VAL A 708 -8.48 10.79 4.46
C VAL A 708 -7.90 9.88 3.38
N SER A 709 -6.63 9.51 3.49
CA SER A 709 -6.11 8.46 2.61
C SER A 709 -6.63 7.10 3.06
N LEU A 710 -7.13 6.27 2.13
CA LEU A 710 -7.82 5.00 2.45
C LEU A 710 -6.96 4.07 3.32
N ARG A 711 -5.64 4.04 3.08
CA ARG A 711 -4.66 3.29 3.90
C ARG A 711 -4.57 3.81 5.34
N ALA A 712 -4.75 5.11 5.56
CA ALA A 712 -4.76 5.72 6.89
C ALA A 712 -6.14 5.65 7.57
N GLY A 713 -7.24 5.61 6.81
CA GLY A 713 -8.60 5.40 7.33
C GLY A 713 -8.78 4.06 8.07
N ASN A 714 -8.02 3.04 7.67
CA ASN A 714 -7.99 1.73 8.34
C ASN A 714 -7.35 1.78 9.74
N ALA A 715 -6.82 2.94 10.19
CA ALA A 715 -6.15 3.11 11.48
C ALA A 715 -7.05 3.03 12.72
N GLY A 716 -8.35 2.78 12.61
CA GLY A 716 -9.24 2.51 13.76
C GLY A 716 -10.16 3.63 14.22
N LEU A 717 -10.06 4.80 13.57
CA LEU A 717 -10.62 6.06 14.04
C LEU A 717 -12.12 6.01 14.38
N ASN A 718 -12.53 6.85 15.31
CA ASN A 718 -13.92 7.08 15.64
C ASN A 718 -14.39 8.39 14.98
N LEU A 719 -15.10 8.30 13.86
CA LEU A 719 -15.43 9.44 12.99
C LEU A 719 -16.94 9.72 12.93
N VAL A 720 -17.63 9.42 14.03
CA VAL A 720 -19.08 9.58 14.23
C VAL A 720 -19.58 11.01 14.00
N ALA A 721 -18.71 12.01 14.08
CA ALA A 721 -19.05 13.41 13.79
C ALA A 721 -19.47 13.67 12.33
N ALA A 722 -19.16 12.77 11.38
CA ALA A 722 -19.56 12.89 9.98
C ALA A 722 -20.84 12.12 9.66
N SER A 723 -21.73 12.73 8.87
CA SER A 723 -22.94 12.10 8.30
C SER A 723 -22.83 11.87 6.78
N ARG A 724 -21.76 12.36 6.14
CA ARG A 724 -21.52 12.23 4.70
C ARG A 724 -20.15 11.61 4.46
N VAL A 725 -20.09 10.62 3.58
CA VAL A 725 -18.86 9.93 3.18
C VAL A 725 -18.77 9.92 1.66
N VAL A 726 -17.64 10.35 1.10
CA VAL A 726 -17.37 10.38 -0.34
C VAL A 726 -16.19 9.46 -0.62
N ILE A 727 -16.36 8.52 -1.55
CA ILE A 727 -15.32 7.60 -2.02
C ILE A 727 -14.95 8.03 -3.43
N MET A 728 -13.73 8.55 -3.60
CA MET A 728 -13.23 9.10 -4.87
C MET A 728 -12.81 8.05 -5.89
N ASP A 729 -12.47 6.84 -5.43
CA ASP A 729 -11.89 5.79 -6.27
C ASP A 729 -12.15 4.39 -5.68
N PRO A 730 -12.59 3.41 -6.49
CA PRO A 730 -12.91 2.07 -6.02
C PRO A 730 -11.64 1.25 -5.72
N PHE A 731 -11.67 0.50 -4.63
CA PHE A 731 -10.56 -0.33 -4.16
C PHE A 731 -10.72 -1.80 -4.57
N TRP A 732 -9.63 -2.57 -4.63
CA TRP A 732 -9.69 -3.98 -5.04
C TRP A 732 -10.47 -4.90 -4.11
N ASN A 733 -10.68 -4.47 -2.86
CA ASN A 733 -11.35 -5.26 -1.83
C ASN A 733 -12.46 -4.40 -1.17
N PRO A 734 -13.74 -4.75 -1.33
CA PRO A 734 -14.87 -3.94 -0.85
C PRO A 734 -14.91 -3.83 0.68
N TYR A 735 -14.31 -4.80 1.40
CA TYR A 735 -14.26 -4.78 2.87
C TYR A 735 -13.43 -3.63 3.43
N ILE A 736 -12.46 -3.09 2.68
CA ILE A 736 -11.68 -1.91 3.09
C ILE A 736 -12.49 -0.63 2.94
N GLU A 737 -13.31 -0.50 1.89
CA GLU A 737 -14.27 0.61 1.76
C GLU A 737 -15.33 0.56 2.86
N MET A 738 -15.90 -0.63 3.11
CA MET A 738 -16.87 -0.84 4.19
C MET A 738 -16.27 -0.52 5.56
N GLN A 739 -15.03 -0.98 5.83
CA GLN A 739 -14.29 -0.64 7.05
C GLN A 739 -14.07 0.88 7.22
N ALA A 740 -13.89 1.62 6.13
CA ALA A 740 -13.76 3.08 6.15
C ALA A 740 -15.10 3.77 6.44
N VAL A 741 -16.18 3.37 5.77
CA VAL A 741 -17.56 3.85 6.01
C VAL A 741 -18.01 3.58 7.45
N ASP A 742 -17.71 2.40 7.98
CA ASP A 742 -18.06 1.97 9.34
C ASP A 742 -17.27 2.72 10.44
N ARG A 743 -16.29 3.56 10.08
CA ARG A 743 -15.71 4.52 11.05
C ARG A 743 -16.66 5.69 11.35
N ALA A 744 -17.58 6.01 10.45
CA ALA A 744 -18.64 7.01 10.63
C ALA A 744 -20.00 6.37 10.98
N HIS A 745 -20.37 5.24 10.35
CA HIS A 745 -21.59 4.47 10.66
C HIS A 745 -21.34 3.45 11.78
N ARG A 746 -21.37 3.90 13.04
CA ARG A 746 -21.15 3.05 14.23
C ARG A 746 -21.90 3.58 15.46
N ILE A 747 -21.90 2.79 16.55
CA ILE A 747 -22.49 3.19 17.85
C ILE A 747 -22.03 4.61 18.22
N GLY A 748 -23.01 5.48 18.49
CA GLY A 748 -22.83 6.90 18.75
C GLY A 748 -23.38 7.80 17.63
N GLN A 749 -23.54 7.29 16.41
CA GLN A 749 -24.12 8.03 15.29
C GLN A 749 -25.59 8.39 15.54
N GLN A 750 -25.92 9.66 15.31
CA GLN A 750 -27.26 10.24 15.52
C GLN A 750 -27.95 10.65 14.21
N LYS A 751 -27.19 10.82 13.11
CA LYS A 751 -27.71 11.24 11.81
C LYS A 751 -27.63 10.10 10.78
N PRO A 752 -28.57 10.02 9.82
CA PRO A 752 -28.46 9.09 8.69
C PRO A 752 -27.16 9.31 7.90
N VAL A 753 -26.43 8.22 7.63
CA VAL A 753 -25.13 8.28 6.95
C VAL A 753 -25.34 8.03 5.47
N LYS A 754 -24.99 9.02 4.64
CA LYS A 754 -25.07 8.90 3.19
C LYS A 754 -23.68 8.75 2.59
N VAL A 755 -23.48 7.68 1.84
CA VAL A 755 -22.23 7.31 1.18
C VAL A 755 -22.35 7.57 -0.31
N TYR A 756 -21.47 8.40 -0.85
CA TYR A 756 -21.38 8.71 -2.27
C TYR A 756 -20.14 8.03 -2.86
N ARG A 757 -20.33 7.25 -3.93
CA ARG A 757 -19.24 6.64 -4.71
C ARG A 757 -19.11 7.41 -6.02
N ILE A 758 -17.99 8.10 -6.24
CA ILE A 758 -17.74 8.83 -7.49
C ILE A 758 -17.02 7.90 -8.46
N LEU A 759 -17.73 7.46 -9.51
CA LEU A 759 -17.25 6.50 -10.51
C LEU A 759 -17.24 7.13 -11.90
N THR A 760 -16.29 6.75 -12.74
CA THR A 760 -16.22 7.22 -14.13
C THR A 760 -16.87 6.21 -15.09
N GLN A 761 -17.90 6.62 -15.83
CA GLN A 761 -18.68 5.74 -16.72
C GLN A 761 -17.87 5.19 -17.89
N GLU A 762 -18.16 3.94 -18.24
CA GLU A 762 -17.60 3.19 -19.38
C GLU A 762 -16.08 2.99 -19.26
N THR A 763 -15.58 2.86 -18.03
CA THR A 763 -14.14 2.71 -17.76
C THR A 763 -13.79 1.40 -17.07
N VAL A 764 -12.52 1.27 -16.66
CA VAL A 764 -12.04 0.16 -15.83
C VAL A 764 -12.71 0.15 -14.44
N GLU A 765 -13.24 1.29 -13.98
CA GLU A 765 -13.86 1.37 -12.65
C GLU A 765 -15.17 0.61 -12.55
N ASP A 766 -16.04 0.68 -13.57
CA ASP A 766 -17.28 -0.09 -13.61
C ASP A 766 -17.00 -1.60 -13.56
N ARG A 767 -15.97 -2.05 -14.30
CA ARG A 767 -15.48 -3.44 -14.28
C ARG A 767 -14.93 -3.85 -12.92
N ILE A 768 -14.24 -2.94 -12.22
CA ILE A 768 -13.77 -3.17 -10.84
C ILE A 768 -14.95 -3.34 -9.89
N VAL A 769 -15.98 -2.49 -9.98
CA VAL A 769 -17.17 -2.59 -9.11
C VAL A 769 -17.94 -3.89 -9.36
N GLN A 770 -18.15 -4.30 -10.61
CA GLN A 770 -18.75 -5.60 -10.93
C GLN A 770 -17.96 -6.79 -10.32
N LEU A 771 -16.62 -6.71 -10.31
CA LEU A 771 -15.78 -7.70 -9.62
C LEU A 771 -15.86 -7.60 -8.07
N GLN A 772 -16.01 -6.40 -7.50
CA GLN A 772 -16.26 -6.24 -6.06
C GLN A 772 -17.57 -6.91 -5.65
N GLU A 773 -18.65 -6.65 -6.39
CA GLU A 773 -19.99 -7.17 -6.07
C GLU A 773 -20.02 -8.70 -6.13
N LYS A 774 -19.40 -9.28 -7.17
CA LYS A 774 -19.22 -10.73 -7.28
C LYS A 774 -18.41 -11.31 -6.11
N LYS A 775 -17.33 -10.64 -5.69
CA LYS A 775 -16.50 -11.07 -4.54
C LYS A 775 -17.25 -10.96 -3.21
N ARG A 776 -18.01 -9.88 -3.00
CA ARG A 776 -18.89 -9.70 -1.84
C ARG A 776 -19.93 -10.81 -1.77
N ALA A 777 -20.68 -11.02 -2.86
CA ALA A 777 -21.70 -12.06 -2.95
C ALA A 777 -21.14 -13.46 -2.63
N THR A 778 -19.95 -13.82 -3.14
CA THR A 778 -19.31 -15.10 -2.78
C THR A 778 -18.93 -15.19 -1.30
N VAL A 779 -18.32 -14.15 -0.71
CA VAL A 779 -17.89 -14.18 0.70
C VAL A 779 -19.09 -14.22 1.64
N ASP A 780 -20.11 -13.40 1.38
CA ASP A 780 -21.33 -13.39 2.19
C ASP A 780 -22.07 -14.72 2.07
N ALA A 781 -22.22 -15.29 0.87
CA ALA A 781 -22.80 -16.63 0.67
C ALA A 781 -21.95 -17.76 1.30
N ALA A 782 -20.64 -17.58 1.45
CA ALA A 782 -19.80 -18.52 2.21
C ALA A 782 -19.97 -18.44 3.74
N LEU A 783 -20.50 -17.32 4.24
CA LEU A 783 -20.78 -17.09 5.66
C LEU A 783 -22.26 -17.33 6.01
N ASP A 784 -23.16 -17.23 5.03
CA ASP A 784 -24.60 -17.47 5.13
C ASP A 784 -24.97 -18.88 4.61
N GLU A 785 -26.24 -19.30 4.74
CA GLU A 785 -26.62 -20.71 4.59
C GLU A 785 -26.93 -21.19 3.14
N ARG A 786 -26.83 -20.33 2.12
CA ARG A 786 -27.29 -20.63 0.75
C ARG A 786 -26.23 -20.37 -0.32
N GLU A 787 -25.69 -21.48 -0.84
CA GLU A 787 -24.78 -21.61 -2.00
C GLU A 787 -23.39 -20.95 -1.86
N GLY A 788 -22.45 -21.25 -2.78
CA GLY A 788 -21.12 -20.64 -2.72
C GLY A 788 -20.14 -21.09 -3.81
N ALA A 789 -19.32 -20.15 -4.31
CA ALA A 789 -18.32 -20.44 -5.34
C ALA A 789 -17.13 -19.46 -5.38
N LYS A 790 -15.92 -20.01 -5.13
CA LYS A 790 -14.58 -19.53 -5.54
C LYS A 790 -14.11 -18.15 -5.07
N LEU A 791 -13.01 -18.16 -4.31
CA LEU A 791 -12.30 -16.98 -3.82
C LEU A 791 -10.78 -17.24 -3.86
N ALA A 792 -10.09 -16.69 -4.88
CA ALA A 792 -8.62 -16.59 -4.94
C ALA A 792 -8.15 -15.66 -6.08
N GLY A 793 -7.40 -14.60 -5.75
CA GLY A 793 -6.65 -13.76 -6.70
C GLY A 793 -7.47 -12.89 -7.67
N LEU A 794 -6.77 -12.17 -8.56
CA LEU A 794 -7.31 -11.80 -9.87
C LEU A 794 -6.94 -12.95 -10.81
N SER A 795 -7.93 -13.74 -11.22
CA SER A 795 -7.68 -14.82 -12.19
C SER A 795 -7.33 -14.25 -13.57
N LEU A 796 -6.73 -15.06 -14.45
CA LEU A 796 -6.49 -14.65 -15.86
C LEU A 796 -7.79 -14.23 -16.57
N THR A 797 -8.93 -14.80 -16.18
CA THR A 797 -10.26 -14.42 -16.66
C THR A 797 -10.70 -13.05 -16.12
N GLU A 798 -10.41 -12.74 -14.85
CA GLU A 798 -10.69 -11.42 -14.27
C GLU A 798 -9.79 -10.33 -14.86
N LEU A 799 -8.52 -10.65 -15.18
CA LEU A 799 -7.64 -9.73 -15.91
C LEU A 799 -8.17 -9.44 -17.32
N ARG A 800 -8.55 -10.46 -18.09
CA ARG A 800 -9.12 -10.27 -19.43
C ARG A 800 -10.36 -9.36 -19.38
N PHE A 801 -11.29 -9.67 -18.48
CA PHE A 801 -12.48 -8.86 -18.23
C PHE A 801 -12.15 -7.40 -17.90
N LEU A 802 -11.17 -7.14 -17.02
CA LEU A 802 -10.72 -5.79 -16.65
C LEU A 802 -10.18 -4.96 -17.82
N PHE A 803 -9.72 -5.59 -18.90
CA PHE A 803 -9.21 -4.92 -20.10
C PHE A 803 -10.14 -5.04 -21.33
N ASN A 804 -11.36 -5.59 -21.15
CA ASN A 804 -12.32 -5.82 -22.24
C ASN A 804 -11.81 -6.82 -23.31
N LEU A 805 -11.18 -7.93 -22.86
CA LEU A 805 -10.57 -9.00 -23.66
C LEU A 805 -11.17 -10.39 -23.37
#